data_AF-A0A915NZ71-F1
#
_entry.id   AF-A0A915NZ71-F1
#
_cell.length_a   1.000
_cell.length_b   1.000
_cell.length_c   1.000
_cell.angle_alpha   90.00
_cell.angle_beta   90.00
_cell.angle_gamma   90.00
#
_symmetry.space_group_name_H-M   'P 1'
#
loop_
_entity.id
_entity.type
_entity.pdbx_description
1 polymer ?
#
loop_
_entity_poly.entity_id
_entity_poly.type
_entity_poly.pdbx_seq_one_letter_code
_entity_poly.pdbx_strand_id
1 'polypeptide(L)'
;MAISNEQIVDAGKVLLNQSNSLAARFRALFLLRNAKDDLSVKLICECFSDPSVLLKHELAYCLGQMQNQTAILLEGVSHEPMFRHEAGEALAAIGDPVNKFGVAEILKKYSNDPVVEVAETCQLALEMILWRKSNGNIPRSQYDSIDPAPPLDDENKTVDELTLWERYRALFALRNLNTDAATKAIAKGLFSEDSALFRHEVAYVLGQIQSPVVISELKERLSSLNESGMVRHECAEALGSIGTEECRQILVEFLKDKERVVRESCEVALNIAAGEDSQFGNNDLGRLYNVTEDHAKSLSFDLVLPKDFRALTSTLQEYVWMFRQQTLEAFKCIQKFENGQDTQRLLIWGNWGTGKTITLCQLAHLALNQNFVIVTIHDAMAWGRDNYYEVEVSSYKTGRLNSPHWATKILNLFKQQNQHNWSALSNLKASKKYEWSQMEQTEIGKPITEIVEIGLSAPYLATDCLGALFKELRIHATSGEIKLLVLIDKANGLFGKCVVRRPDRTTADIDELTLTIQIRKFLFSNWSNGLCAFVADKAEASNARDNVTIVPTDPEALFGDLNYEKLKPFISLKTNLYSEEEINVMHQYFLEKNWLRQEKGLPGEEAKKQLIFLSAFNPAYYEKICAMSWNLQCVPPTPVNF
;
A
#
# COMPACT_ATOMS: atom_id res chain seq x y z
N MET A 1 1.26 -18.91 -6.17
CA MET A 1 0.21 -19.45 -5.27
C MET A 1 -0.85 -20.11 -6.13
N ALA A 2 -1.35 -21.29 -5.74
CA ALA A 2 -2.61 -21.78 -6.29
C ALA A 2 -3.74 -21.11 -5.51
N ILE A 3 -4.67 -20.45 -6.19
CA ILE A 3 -5.82 -19.78 -5.57
C ILE A 3 -6.77 -20.88 -5.06
N SER A 4 -7.18 -20.82 -3.80
CA SER A 4 -8.08 -21.83 -3.22
C SER A 4 -9.50 -21.70 -3.79
N ASN A 5 -10.24 -22.82 -3.81
CA ASN A 5 -11.65 -22.81 -4.25
C ASN A 5 -12.52 -21.86 -3.42
N GLU A 6 -12.22 -21.68 -2.13
CA GLU A 6 -12.93 -20.75 -1.26
C GLU A 6 -12.71 -19.29 -1.69
N GLN A 7 -11.45 -18.92 -1.99
CA GLN A 7 -11.11 -17.60 -2.54
C GLN A 7 -11.77 -17.33 -3.90
N ILE A 8 -11.86 -18.33 -4.77
CA ILE A 8 -12.56 -18.24 -6.06
C ILE A 8 -14.05 -17.95 -5.83
N VAL A 9 -14.70 -18.69 -4.94
CA VAL A 9 -16.13 -18.51 -4.63
C VAL A 9 -16.40 -17.13 -4.03
N ASP A 10 -15.54 -16.67 -3.12
CA ASP A 10 -15.71 -15.34 -2.50
C ASP A 10 -15.45 -14.21 -3.50
N ALA A 11 -14.45 -14.34 -4.37
CA ALA A 11 -14.25 -13.41 -5.47
C ALA A 11 -15.47 -13.39 -6.42
N GLY A 12 -16.05 -14.57 -6.73
CA GLY A 12 -17.30 -14.66 -7.50
C GLY A 12 -18.45 -13.89 -6.86
N LYS A 13 -18.66 -14.02 -5.54
CA LYS A 13 -19.68 -13.25 -4.81
C LYS A 13 -19.45 -11.75 -4.91
N VAL A 14 -18.19 -11.30 -4.83
CA VAL A 14 -17.84 -9.88 -4.97
C VAL A 14 -18.12 -9.40 -6.39
N LEU A 15 -17.72 -10.17 -7.40
CA LEU A 15 -17.89 -9.84 -8.82
C LEU A 15 -19.39 -9.73 -9.21
N LEU A 16 -20.22 -10.67 -8.76
CA LEU A 16 -21.64 -10.74 -9.13
C LEU A 16 -22.51 -9.73 -8.37
N ASN A 17 -22.04 -9.18 -7.25
CA ASN A 17 -22.81 -8.25 -6.46
C ASN A 17 -22.73 -6.81 -6.99
N GLN A 18 -23.82 -6.35 -7.62
CA GLN A 18 -23.94 -5.00 -8.19
C GLN A 18 -23.89 -3.87 -7.16
N SER A 19 -24.06 -4.15 -5.85
CA SER A 19 -23.90 -3.12 -4.82
C SER A 19 -22.44 -2.76 -4.54
N ASN A 20 -21.49 -3.58 -4.99
CA ASN A 20 -20.06 -3.32 -4.82
C ASN A 20 -19.58 -2.27 -5.81
N SER A 21 -18.55 -1.50 -5.43
CA SER A 21 -17.89 -0.58 -6.36
C SER A 21 -17.28 -1.31 -7.54
N LEU A 22 -17.21 -0.65 -8.69
CA LEU A 22 -16.64 -1.25 -9.89
C LEU A 22 -15.19 -1.67 -9.67
N ALA A 23 -14.40 -0.86 -8.97
CA ALA A 23 -13.03 -1.20 -8.58
C ALA A 23 -12.93 -2.51 -7.75
N ALA A 24 -13.84 -2.74 -6.80
CA ALA A 24 -13.85 -3.99 -6.03
C ALA A 24 -14.17 -5.20 -6.91
N ARG A 25 -15.06 -5.03 -7.89
CA ARG A 25 -15.46 -6.07 -8.84
C ARG A 25 -14.34 -6.39 -9.83
N PHE A 26 -13.61 -5.38 -10.32
CA PHE A 26 -12.42 -5.56 -11.16
C PHE A 26 -11.31 -6.32 -10.44
N ARG A 27 -11.06 -6.03 -9.15
CA ARG A 27 -10.10 -6.81 -8.35
C ARG A 27 -10.49 -8.27 -8.21
N ALA A 28 -11.78 -8.53 -7.96
CA ALA A 28 -12.29 -9.89 -7.91
C ALA A 28 -12.15 -10.60 -9.26
N LEU A 29 -12.43 -9.90 -10.36
CA LEU A 29 -12.24 -10.40 -11.72
C LEU A 29 -10.79 -10.79 -12.00
N PHE A 30 -9.81 -9.94 -11.67
CA PHE A 30 -8.39 -10.26 -11.88
C PHE A 30 -7.91 -11.44 -11.04
N LEU A 31 -8.46 -11.62 -9.83
CA LEU A 31 -8.22 -12.81 -9.03
C LEU A 31 -8.73 -14.08 -9.74
N LEU A 32 -9.96 -14.05 -10.25
CA LEU A 32 -10.56 -15.17 -11.02
C LEU A 32 -9.77 -15.46 -12.31
N ARG A 33 -9.36 -14.41 -13.04
CA ARG A 33 -8.52 -14.53 -14.25
C ARG A 33 -7.24 -15.32 -13.97
N ASN A 34 -6.59 -15.05 -12.84
CA ASN A 34 -5.33 -15.68 -12.49
C ASN A 34 -5.48 -17.14 -12.03
N ALA A 35 -6.70 -17.59 -11.68
CA ALA A 35 -6.97 -18.96 -11.27
C ALA A 35 -7.02 -19.94 -12.46
N LYS A 36 -7.51 -19.47 -13.63
CA LYS A 36 -7.57 -20.20 -14.91
C LYS A 36 -8.39 -21.51 -14.91
N ASP A 37 -9.20 -21.76 -13.88
CA ASP A 37 -10.04 -22.95 -13.75
C ASP A 37 -11.47 -22.75 -14.30
N ASP A 38 -12.19 -23.86 -14.47
CA ASP A 38 -13.55 -23.87 -15.04
C ASP A 38 -14.61 -23.20 -14.13
N LEU A 39 -14.41 -23.22 -12.81
CA LEU A 39 -15.31 -22.54 -11.87
C LEU A 39 -15.16 -21.03 -12.00
N SER A 40 -13.93 -20.53 -12.11
CA SER A 40 -13.64 -19.12 -12.36
C SER A 40 -14.24 -18.65 -13.70
N VAL A 41 -14.10 -19.44 -14.77
CA VAL A 41 -14.77 -19.15 -16.06
C VAL A 41 -16.28 -19.04 -15.89
N LYS A 42 -16.90 -20.01 -15.20
CA LYS A 42 -18.34 -19.99 -14.97
C LYS A 42 -18.80 -18.73 -14.23
N LEU A 43 -18.11 -18.35 -13.15
CA LEU A 43 -18.44 -17.16 -12.34
C LEU A 43 -18.29 -15.86 -13.14
N ILE A 44 -17.26 -15.78 -14.00
CA ILE A 44 -17.06 -14.64 -14.92
C ILE A 44 -18.23 -14.57 -15.92
N CYS A 45 -18.61 -15.69 -16.53
CA CYS A 45 -19.70 -15.74 -17.50
C CYS A 45 -21.07 -15.37 -16.90
N GLU A 46 -21.34 -15.69 -15.63
CA GLU A 46 -22.58 -15.29 -14.94
C GLU A 46 -22.74 -13.75 -14.86
N CYS A 47 -21.62 -13.01 -14.90
CA CYS A 47 -21.59 -11.56 -14.80
C CYS A 47 -21.89 -10.82 -16.14
N PHE A 48 -22.05 -11.52 -17.27
CA PHE A 48 -22.34 -10.87 -18.56
C PHE A 48 -23.70 -10.14 -18.63
N SER A 49 -24.59 -10.43 -17.69
CA SER A 49 -25.88 -9.73 -17.55
C SER A 49 -25.76 -8.34 -16.90
N ASP A 50 -24.56 -7.91 -16.49
CA ASP A 50 -24.32 -6.64 -15.80
C ASP A 50 -24.64 -5.41 -16.67
N PRO A 51 -25.13 -4.29 -16.12
CA PRO A 51 -25.39 -3.09 -16.90
C PRO A 51 -24.14 -2.30 -17.33
N SER A 52 -22.94 -2.57 -16.80
CA SER A 52 -21.70 -1.88 -17.20
C SER A 52 -21.10 -2.52 -18.45
N VAL A 53 -21.02 -1.75 -19.54
CA VAL A 53 -20.35 -2.17 -20.79
C VAL A 53 -18.86 -2.35 -20.55
N LEU A 54 -18.25 -1.49 -19.71
CA LEU A 54 -16.84 -1.59 -19.34
C LEU A 54 -16.55 -2.92 -18.63
N LEU A 55 -17.38 -3.30 -17.66
CA LEU A 55 -17.21 -4.57 -16.98
C LEU A 55 -17.37 -5.75 -17.94
N LYS A 56 -18.37 -5.74 -18.83
CA LYS A 56 -18.53 -6.80 -19.84
C LYS A 56 -17.32 -6.94 -20.74
N HIS A 57 -16.77 -5.81 -21.20
CA HIS A 57 -15.53 -5.77 -21.96
C HIS A 57 -14.40 -6.47 -21.19
N GLU A 58 -14.15 -6.05 -19.95
CA GLU A 58 -13.07 -6.64 -19.14
C GLU A 58 -13.27 -8.14 -18.83
N LEU A 59 -14.53 -8.57 -18.66
CA LEU A 59 -14.88 -9.99 -18.49
C LEU A 59 -14.47 -10.80 -19.73
N ALA A 60 -14.76 -10.31 -20.93
CA ALA A 60 -14.37 -10.97 -22.19
C ALA A 60 -12.84 -11.01 -22.35
N TYR A 61 -12.16 -9.89 -22.10
CA TYR A 61 -10.70 -9.81 -22.11
C TYR A 61 -10.08 -10.86 -21.18
N CYS A 62 -10.54 -10.90 -19.92
CA CYS A 62 -10.04 -11.85 -18.92
C CYS A 62 -10.23 -13.31 -19.35
N LEU A 63 -11.36 -13.67 -19.96
CA LEU A 63 -11.59 -15.03 -20.48
C LEU A 63 -10.64 -15.37 -21.62
N GLY A 64 -10.36 -14.40 -22.52
CA GLY A 64 -9.35 -14.52 -23.56
C GLY A 64 -7.97 -14.84 -22.99
N GLN A 65 -7.54 -14.06 -22.00
CA GLN A 65 -6.25 -14.21 -21.33
C GLN A 65 -6.14 -15.51 -20.49
N MET A 66 -7.25 -16.06 -20.02
CA MET A 66 -7.28 -17.36 -19.34
C MET A 66 -6.97 -18.53 -20.28
N GLN A 67 -7.29 -18.40 -21.58
CA GLN A 67 -7.16 -19.45 -22.60
C GLN A 67 -7.84 -20.79 -22.25
N ASN A 68 -8.85 -20.75 -21.38
CA ASN A 68 -9.61 -21.93 -20.99
C ASN A 68 -10.72 -22.20 -22.02
N GLN A 69 -10.74 -23.40 -22.60
CA GLN A 69 -11.68 -23.77 -23.67
C GLN A 69 -13.15 -23.78 -23.23
N THR A 70 -13.45 -23.88 -21.93
CA THR A 70 -14.83 -23.77 -21.42
C THR A 70 -15.43 -22.38 -21.62
N ALA A 71 -14.59 -21.37 -21.84
CA ALA A 71 -14.99 -19.98 -22.09
C ALA A 71 -15.47 -19.71 -23.52
N ILE A 72 -15.44 -20.69 -24.44
CA ILE A 72 -15.82 -20.49 -25.86
C ILE A 72 -17.34 -20.23 -26.05
N LEU A 73 -18.15 -20.29 -24.98
CA LEU A 73 -19.60 -20.02 -24.98
C LEU A 73 -19.99 -18.52 -25.11
N LEU A 74 -19.13 -17.69 -25.71
CA LEU A 74 -19.29 -16.23 -25.81
C LEU A 74 -20.25 -15.75 -26.91
N GLU A 75 -20.70 -16.63 -27.81
CA GLU A 75 -21.56 -16.21 -28.93
C GLU A 75 -22.96 -15.76 -28.45
N GLY A 76 -23.37 -14.55 -28.85
CA GLY A 76 -24.75 -14.06 -28.69
C GLY A 76 -25.10 -13.46 -27.33
N VAL A 77 -24.11 -13.20 -26.49
CA VAL A 77 -24.30 -12.77 -25.09
C VAL A 77 -24.66 -11.29 -24.96
N SER A 78 -24.26 -10.43 -25.92
CA SER A 78 -24.65 -9.02 -25.90
C SER A 78 -24.69 -8.35 -27.28
N HIS A 79 -25.43 -7.24 -27.37
CA HIS A 79 -25.55 -6.40 -28.57
C HIS A 79 -24.56 -5.23 -28.59
N GLU A 80 -23.87 -4.92 -27.50
CA GLU A 80 -22.98 -3.77 -27.43
C GLU A 80 -21.69 -4.00 -28.27
N PRO A 81 -21.33 -3.06 -29.18
CA PRO A 81 -20.12 -3.13 -30.01
C PRO A 81 -18.83 -3.41 -29.24
N MET A 82 -18.60 -2.68 -28.15
CA MET A 82 -17.40 -2.77 -27.31
C MET A 82 -17.22 -4.18 -26.74
N PHE A 83 -18.28 -4.77 -26.19
CA PHE A 83 -18.22 -6.15 -25.73
C PHE A 83 -17.94 -7.14 -26.87
N ARG A 84 -18.58 -6.93 -28.03
CA ARG A 84 -18.52 -7.86 -29.16
C ARG A 84 -17.15 -7.91 -29.84
N HIS A 85 -16.42 -6.79 -29.93
CA HIS A 85 -15.05 -6.85 -30.43
C HIS A 85 -14.18 -7.67 -29.47
N GLU A 86 -14.29 -7.38 -28.17
CA GLU A 86 -13.48 -8.05 -27.14
C GLU A 86 -13.77 -9.55 -27.07
N ALA A 87 -15.04 -9.95 -27.25
CA ALA A 87 -15.40 -11.36 -27.36
C ALA A 87 -14.76 -12.03 -28.60
N GLY A 88 -14.70 -11.32 -29.73
CA GLY A 88 -14.04 -11.80 -30.94
C GLY A 88 -12.54 -12.03 -30.74
N GLU A 89 -11.87 -11.09 -30.05
CA GLU A 89 -10.47 -11.21 -29.68
C GLU A 89 -10.23 -12.36 -28.68
N ALA A 90 -11.05 -12.44 -27.64
CA ALA A 90 -11.00 -13.50 -26.65
C ALA A 90 -11.13 -14.90 -27.28
N LEU A 91 -12.04 -15.07 -28.26
CA LEU A 91 -12.19 -16.32 -28.99
C LEU A 91 -10.91 -16.72 -29.75
N ALA A 92 -10.22 -15.77 -30.38
CA ALA A 92 -8.93 -16.03 -31.02
C ALA A 92 -7.81 -16.31 -30.00
N ALA A 93 -7.81 -15.62 -28.88
CA ALA A 93 -6.84 -15.82 -27.80
C ALA A 93 -6.95 -17.23 -27.19
N ILE A 94 -8.17 -17.71 -26.94
CA ILE A 94 -8.45 -19.08 -26.45
C ILE A 94 -8.07 -20.11 -27.52
N GLY A 95 -8.48 -19.89 -28.77
CA GLY A 95 -8.20 -20.77 -29.90
C GLY A 95 -9.00 -22.09 -29.88
N ASP A 96 -9.06 -22.76 -31.02
CA ASP A 96 -9.78 -24.02 -31.21
C ASP A 96 -8.93 -25.05 -31.98
N PRO A 97 -7.99 -25.74 -31.30
CA PRO A 97 -6.97 -26.55 -31.96
C PRO A 97 -7.51 -27.78 -32.70
N VAL A 98 -8.76 -28.20 -32.45
CA VAL A 98 -9.41 -29.34 -33.12
C VAL A 98 -10.68 -28.90 -33.87
N ASN A 99 -10.92 -27.60 -34.00
CA ASN A 99 -12.18 -27.05 -34.53
C ASN A 99 -13.43 -27.66 -33.85
N LYS A 100 -13.33 -27.97 -32.55
CA LYS A 100 -14.38 -28.64 -31.77
C LYS A 100 -15.59 -27.73 -31.56
N PHE A 101 -15.34 -26.43 -31.46
CA PHE A 101 -16.34 -25.42 -31.15
C PHE A 101 -16.63 -24.50 -32.35
N GLY A 102 -15.89 -24.64 -33.45
CA GLY A 102 -16.15 -23.91 -34.69
C GLY A 102 -15.77 -22.44 -34.62
N VAL A 103 -14.78 -22.07 -33.78
CA VAL A 103 -14.40 -20.66 -33.53
C VAL A 103 -14.10 -19.91 -34.83
N ALA A 104 -13.40 -20.54 -35.78
CA ALA A 104 -13.10 -19.90 -37.07
C ALA A 104 -14.37 -19.62 -37.91
N GLU A 105 -15.40 -20.47 -37.83
CA GLU A 105 -16.67 -20.24 -38.53
C GLU A 105 -17.48 -19.11 -37.87
N ILE A 106 -17.43 -19.04 -36.52
CA ILE A 106 -18.03 -17.93 -35.77
C ILE A 106 -17.38 -16.61 -36.16
N LEU A 107 -16.04 -16.51 -36.12
CA LEU A 107 -15.33 -15.30 -36.50
C LEU A 107 -15.57 -14.93 -37.98
N LYS A 108 -15.63 -15.92 -38.87
CA LYS A 108 -15.95 -15.71 -40.30
C LYS A 108 -17.36 -15.19 -40.53
N LYS A 109 -18.33 -15.58 -39.72
CA LYS A 109 -19.69 -15.04 -39.77
C LYS A 109 -19.70 -13.55 -39.43
N TYR A 110 -18.91 -13.12 -38.44
CA TYR A 110 -18.85 -11.72 -38.00
C TYR A 110 -17.76 -10.89 -38.69
N SER A 111 -16.98 -11.45 -39.62
CA SER A 111 -15.95 -10.70 -40.36
C SER A 111 -16.52 -9.64 -41.31
N ASN A 112 -17.83 -9.63 -41.54
CA ASN A 112 -18.55 -8.64 -42.34
C ASN A 112 -19.66 -7.95 -41.52
N ASP A 113 -19.46 -7.85 -40.21
CA ASP A 113 -20.42 -7.20 -39.32
C ASP A 113 -20.65 -5.72 -39.72
N PRO A 114 -21.88 -5.18 -39.59
CA PRO A 114 -22.12 -3.75 -39.86
C PRO A 114 -21.34 -2.80 -38.95
N VAL A 115 -20.89 -3.26 -37.77
CA VAL A 115 -20.01 -2.51 -36.89
C VAL A 115 -18.56 -2.78 -37.29
N VAL A 116 -17.87 -1.73 -37.75
CA VAL A 116 -16.53 -1.81 -38.32
C VAL A 116 -15.55 -2.43 -37.33
N GLU A 117 -15.56 -2.00 -36.07
CA GLU A 117 -14.65 -2.48 -35.03
C GLU A 117 -14.80 -3.99 -34.82
N VAL A 118 -16.02 -4.52 -34.83
CA VAL A 118 -16.26 -5.96 -34.67
C VAL A 118 -15.84 -6.73 -35.91
N ALA A 119 -16.10 -6.19 -37.11
CA ALA A 119 -15.67 -6.80 -38.37
C ALA A 119 -14.14 -6.88 -38.45
N GLU A 120 -13.45 -5.77 -38.17
CA GLU A 120 -11.99 -5.68 -38.15
C GLU A 120 -11.38 -6.64 -37.12
N THR A 121 -11.89 -6.70 -35.89
CA THR A 121 -11.41 -7.66 -34.88
C THR A 121 -11.58 -9.10 -35.35
N CYS A 122 -12.73 -9.45 -35.94
CA CYS A 122 -12.95 -10.81 -36.44
C CYS A 122 -12.03 -11.15 -37.62
N GLN A 123 -11.71 -10.18 -38.48
CA GLN A 123 -10.74 -10.35 -39.57
C GLN A 123 -9.33 -10.60 -39.02
N LEU A 124 -8.86 -9.76 -38.09
CA LEU A 124 -7.56 -9.92 -37.41
C LEU A 124 -7.47 -11.26 -36.67
N ALA A 125 -8.54 -11.63 -35.96
CA ALA A 125 -8.68 -12.90 -35.26
C ALA A 125 -8.56 -14.12 -36.19
N LEU A 126 -9.17 -14.06 -37.39
CA LEU A 126 -9.03 -15.11 -38.41
C LEU A 126 -7.61 -15.18 -38.97
N GLU A 127 -7.01 -14.04 -39.28
CA GLU A 127 -5.62 -13.97 -39.73
C GLU A 127 -4.66 -14.57 -38.70
N MET A 128 -4.88 -14.28 -37.42
CA MET A 128 -4.13 -14.83 -36.31
C MET A 128 -4.27 -16.36 -36.19
N ILE A 129 -5.48 -16.90 -36.37
CA ILE A 129 -5.71 -18.35 -36.40
C ILE A 129 -4.96 -19.00 -37.58
N LEU A 130 -5.00 -18.39 -38.76
CA LEU A 130 -4.29 -18.88 -39.95
C LEU A 130 -2.77 -18.81 -39.78
N TRP A 131 -2.28 -17.74 -39.18
CA TRP A 131 -0.87 -17.56 -38.86
C TRP A 131 -0.37 -18.62 -37.88
N ARG A 132 -1.10 -18.86 -36.78
CA ARG A 132 -0.75 -19.91 -35.79
C ARG A 132 -0.70 -21.31 -36.39
N LYS A 133 -1.58 -21.62 -37.35
CA LYS A 133 -1.53 -22.91 -38.09
C LYS A 133 -0.26 -23.07 -38.91
N SER A 134 0.28 -21.99 -39.43
CA SER A 134 1.45 -22.00 -40.33
C SER A 134 2.78 -21.87 -39.59
N ASN A 135 2.79 -21.13 -38.47
CA ASN A 135 4.01 -20.72 -37.76
C ASN A 135 4.11 -21.26 -36.33
N GLY A 136 3.07 -21.93 -35.82
CA GLY A 136 2.99 -22.39 -34.43
C GLY A 136 2.51 -21.31 -33.46
N ASN A 137 2.58 -21.58 -32.17
CA ASN A 137 2.17 -20.63 -31.14
C ASN A 137 3.23 -19.52 -30.98
N ILE A 138 2.77 -18.28 -30.79
CA ILE A 138 3.63 -17.15 -30.44
C ILE A 138 4.16 -17.39 -29.02
N PRO A 139 5.46 -17.17 -28.76
CA PRO A 139 5.98 -17.05 -27.40
C PRO A 139 5.19 -16.01 -26.60
N ARG A 140 5.03 -16.23 -25.30
CA ARG A 140 4.34 -15.26 -24.43
C ARG A 140 5.08 -13.92 -24.46
N SER A 141 4.35 -12.81 -24.60
CA SER A 141 4.94 -11.48 -24.66
C SER A 141 5.66 -11.12 -23.35
N GLN A 142 6.58 -10.17 -23.39
CA GLN A 142 7.25 -9.65 -22.18
C GLN A 142 6.29 -8.96 -21.20
N TYR A 143 5.06 -8.69 -21.63
CA TYR A 143 3.98 -8.06 -20.86
C TYR A 143 2.94 -9.08 -20.36
N ASP A 144 3.23 -10.38 -20.46
CA ASP A 144 2.40 -11.51 -20.00
C ASP A 144 1.00 -11.62 -20.65
N SER A 145 0.77 -10.88 -21.74
CA SER A 145 -0.47 -10.84 -22.55
C SER A 145 -0.44 -11.81 -23.73
N ILE A 146 -1.63 -12.25 -24.16
CA ILE A 146 -1.86 -12.89 -25.45
C ILE A 146 -2.22 -11.80 -26.46
N ASP A 147 -1.28 -11.46 -27.34
CA ASP A 147 -1.46 -10.38 -28.30
C ASP A 147 -2.32 -10.83 -29.51
N PRO A 148 -3.14 -9.93 -30.08
CA PRO A 148 -3.98 -10.22 -31.25
C PRO A 148 -3.18 -10.44 -32.55
N ALA A 149 -1.91 -10.02 -32.61
CA ALA A 149 -1.04 -10.25 -33.76
C ALA A 149 0.43 -10.51 -33.32
N PRO A 150 1.20 -11.28 -34.10
CA PRO A 150 2.63 -11.49 -33.86
C PRO A 150 3.46 -10.24 -34.22
N PRO A 151 4.56 -9.93 -33.52
CA PRO A 151 5.42 -8.81 -33.92
C PRO A 151 5.99 -8.99 -35.35
N LEU A 152 6.31 -7.87 -36.02
CA LEU A 152 7.13 -7.88 -37.22
C LEU A 152 8.59 -8.23 -36.89
N ASP A 153 9.25 -8.94 -37.81
CA ASP A 153 10.69 -9.24 -37.70
C ASP A 153 11.59 -8.05 -38.09
N ASP A 154 11.03 -7.04 -38.77
CA ASP A 154 11.75 -5.85 -39.25
C ASP A 154 11.11 -4.57 -38.69
N GLU A 155 11.88 -3.86 -37.86
CA GLU A 155 11.46 -2.72 -37.05
C GLU A 155 11.40 -1.39 -37.84
N ASN A 156 11.88 -1.36 -39.10
CA ASN A 156 12.05 -0.12 -39.87
C ASN A 156 10.94 0.16 -40.90
N LYS A 157 9.86 -0.61 -40.94
CA LYS A 157 8.76 -0.37 -41.89
C LYS A 157 7.91 0.84 -41.49
N THR A 158 7.73 1.78 -42.43
CA THR A 158 6.81 2.92 -42.31
C THR A 158 5.36 2.44 -42.25
N VAL A 159 4.63 2.87 -41.22
CA VAL A 159 3.32 2.34 -40.82
C VAL A 159 2.16 2.82 -41.71
N ASP A 160 2.34 3.93 -42.44
CA ASP A 160 1.25 4.67 -43.10
C ASP A 160 0.66 3.99 -44.36
N GLU A 161 1.32 2.99 -44.93
CA GLU A 161 0.84 2.25 -46.13
C GLU A 161 0.53 0.77 -45.85
N LEU A 162 0.54 0.37 -44.57
CA LEU A 162 0.40 -1.03 -44.16
C LEU A 162 -1.07 -1.43 -43.98
N THR A 163 -1.36 -2.71 -44.27
CA THR A 163 -2.66 -3.31 -43.91
C THR A 163 -2.89 -3.24 -42.40
N LEU A 164 -4.15 -3.34 -41.94
CA LEU A 164 -4.47 -3.31 -40.50
C LEU A 164 -3.69 -4.39 -39.73
N TRP A 165 -3.59 -5.59 -40.29
CA TRP A 165 -2.76 -6.68 -39.76
C TRP A 165 -1.30 -6.28 -39.61
N GLU A 166 -0.67 -5.76 -40.66
CA GLU A 166 0.73 -5.34 -40.62
C GLU A 166 0.98 -4.18 -39.64
N ARG A 167 0.01 -3.28 -39.46
CA ARG A 167 0.09 -2.21 -38.45
C ARG A 167 0.05 -2.75 -37.03
N TYR A 168 -0.80 -3.74 -36.74
CA TYR A 168 -0.80 -4.45 -35.45
C TYR A 168 0.55 -5.13 -35.19
N ARG A 169 1.08 -5.83 -36.20
CA ARG A 169 2.39 -6.49 -36.08
C ARG A 169 3.52 -5.48 -35.83
N ALA A 170 3.48 -4.32 -36.50
CA ALA A 170 4.44 -3.24 -36.27
C ALA A 170 4.30 -2.63 -34.86
N LEU A 171 3.08 -2.42 -34.40
CA LEU A 171 2.77 -1.92 -33.07
C LEU A 171 3.39 -2.80 -31.98
N PHE A 172 3.21 -4.12 -32.04
CA PHE A 172 3.81 -5.04 -31.06
C PHE A 172 5.33 -5.15 -31.17
N ALA A 173 5.91 -5.03 -32.37
CA ALA A 173 7.36 -4.97 -32.53
C ALA A 173 7.93 -3.72 -31.84
N LEU A 174 7.34 -2.55 -32.09
CA LEU A 174 7.73 -1.28 -31.45
C LEU A 174 7.52 -1.32 -29.93
N ARG A 175 6.41 -1.91 -29.46
CA ARG A 175 6.16 -2.08 -28.01
C ARG A 175 7.31 -2.85 -27.37
N ASN A 176 7.73 -3.95 -28.01
CA ASN A 176 8.76 -4.82 -27.45
C ASN A 176 10.14 -4.13 -27.36
N LEU A 177 10.41 -3.09 -28.15
CA LEU A 177 11.61 -2.26 -28.02
C LEU A 177 11.65 -1.45 -26.73
N ASN A 178 10.50 -0.99 -26.24
CA ASN A 178 10.35 -0.25 -24.98
C ASN A 178 11.31 0.96 -24.83
N THR A 179 11.48 1.75 -25.89
CA THR A 179 12.29 2.99 -25.88
C THR A 179 11.41 4.22 -26.10
N ASP A 180 11.78 5.39 -25.57
CA ASP A 180 11.00 6.63 -25.76
C ASP A 180 10.75 6.97 -27.24
N ALA A 181 11.71 6.67 -28.12
CA ALA A 181 11.56 6.85 -29.56
C ALA A 181 10.48 5.93 -30.15
N ALA A 182 10.47 4.65 -29.75
CA ALA A 182 9.44 3.70 -30.15
C ALA A 182 8.07 4.10 -29.56
N THR A 183 8.01 4.48 -28.29
CA THR A 183 6.79 4.94 -27.61
C THR A 183 6.19 6.16 -28.31
N LYS A 184 7.02 7.14 -28.70
CA LYS A 184 6.58 8.30 -29.48
C LYS A 184 6.15 7.94 -30.90
N ALA A 185 6.76 6.92 -31.51
CA ALA A 185 6.31 6.42 -32.81
C ALA A 185 4.93 5.76 -32.70
N ILE A 186 4.72 4.93 -31.68
CA ILE A 186 3.42 4.31 -31.37
C ILE A 186 2.34 5.37 -31.13
N ALA A 187 2.66 6.42 -30.36
CA ALA A 187 1.71 7.49 -30.05
C ALA A 187 1.16 8.23 -31.28
N LYS A 188 1.88 8.22 -32.42
CA LYS A 188 1.34 8.76 -33.68
C LYS A 188 0.13 7.98 -34.18
N GLY A 189 0.06 6.68 -33.89
CA GLY A 189 -1.06 5.81 -34.25
C GLY A 189 -2.39 6.23 -33.63
N LEU A 190 -2.37 6.94 -32.49
CA LEU A 190 -3.55 7.55 -31.86
C LEU A 190 -4.25 8.56 -32.76
N PHE A 191 -3.58 9.08 -33.79
CA PHE A 191 -4.12 10.09 -34.70
C PHE A 191 -4.39 9.53 -36.11
N SER A 192 -4.40 8.20 -36.26
CA SER A 192 -4.82 7.55 -37.50
C SER A 192 -6.31 7.80 -37.77
N GLU A 193 -6.66 8.15 -39.00
CA GLU A 193 -8.03 8.55 -39.36
C GLU A 193 -8.97 7.36 -39.64
N ASP A 194 -8.43 6.15 -39.79
CA ASP A 194 -9.09 5.08 -40.54
C ASP A 194 -9.70 3.96 -39.68
N SER A 195 -9.14 3.64 -38.51
CA SER A 195 -9.68 2.58 -37.63
C SER A 195 -9.70 2.99 -36.17
N ALA A 196 -10.89 3.07 -35.58
CA ALA A 196 -11.06 3.27 -34.14
C ALA A 196 -10.51 2.06 -33.34
N LEU A 197 -10.63 0.85 -33.89
CA LEU A 197 -10.06 -0.35 -33.29
C LEU A 197 -8.51 -0.25 -33.21
N PHE A 198 -7.84 0.24 -34.26
CA PHE A 198 -6.39 0.44 -34.20
C PHE A 198 -6.00 1.51 -33.18
N ARG A 199 -6.72 2.64 -33.11
CA ARG A 199 -6.45 3.67 -32.10
C ARG A 199 -6.64 3.18 -30.67
N HIS A 200 -7.65 2.35 -30.42
CA HIS A 200 -7.85 1.65 -29.16
C HIS A 200 -6.64 0.80 -28.80
N GLU A 201 -6.19 -0.08 -29.72
CA GLU A 201 -5.03 -0.94 -29.47
C GLU A 201 -3.75 -0.16 -29.20
N VAL A 202 -3.55 0.97 -29.90
CA VAL A 202 -2.43 1.87 -29.65
C VAL A 202 -2.48 2.41 -28.21
N ALA A 203 -3.64 2.85 -27.73
CA ALA A 203 -3.80 3.33 -26.35
C ALA A 203 -3.51 2.22 -25.33
N TYR A 204 -4.02 1.00 -25.56
CA TYR A 204 -3.75 -0.17 -24.72
C TYR A 204 -2.25 -0.46 -24.63
N VAL A 205 -1.56 -0.50 -25.77
CA VAL A 205 -0.11 -0.73 -25.84
C VAL A 205 0.68 0.37 -25.14
N LEU A 206 0.28 1.64 -25.25
CA LEU A 206 0.90 2.72 -24.49
C LEU A 206 0.69 2.57 -22.97
N GLY A 207 -0.49 2.08 -22.57
CA GLY A 207 -0.80 1.71 -21.19
C GLY A 207 0.09 0.58 -20.67
N GLN A 208 0.42 -0.42 -21.49
CA GLN A 208 1.37 -1.48 -21.14
C GLN A 208 2.81 -0.98 -21.00
N ILE A 209 3.22 -0.01 -21.83
CA ILE A 209 4.56 0.60 -21.79
C ILE A 209 4.74 1.50 -20.56
N GLN A 210 3.66 2.15 -20.09
CA GLN A 210 3.65 3.02 -18.90
C GLN A 210 4.64 4.21 -18.94
N SER A 211 5.05 4.65 -20.13
CA SER A 211 6.00 5.77 -20.25
C SER A 211 5.29 7.13 -20.14
N PRO A 212 5.74 8.04 -19.26
CA PRO A 212 5.18 9.38 -19.13
C PRO A 212 5.30 10.26 -20.38
N VAL A 213 6.14 9.89 -21.37
CA VAL A 213 6.38 10.72 -22.55
C VAL A 213 5.14 10.91 -23.42
N VAL A 214 4.10 10.07 -23.27
CA VAL A 214 2.87 10.09 -24.09
C VAL A 214 1.64 10.66 -23.38
N ILE A 215 1.80 11.21 -22.17
CA ILE A 215 0.67 11.76 -21.39
C ILE A 215 -0.07 12.84 -22.19
N SER A 216 0.65 13.68 -22.92
CA SER A 216 0.05 14.72 -23.78
C SER A 216 -0.87 14.14 -24.85
N GLU A 217 -0.41 13.12 -25.57
CA GLU A 217 -1.14 12.49 -26.66
C GLU A 217 -2.38 11.73 -26.16
N LEU A 218 -2.23 10.99 -25.04
CA LEU A 218 -3.34 10.28 -24.41
C LEU A 218 -4.41 11.25 -23.89
N LYS A 219 -3.98 12.34 -23.24
CA LYS A 219 -4.90 13.40 -22.78
C LYS A 219 -5.67 14.01 -23.95
N GLU A 220 -4.97 14.32 -25.05
CA GLU A 220 -5.58 14.92 -26.22
C GLU A 220 -6.69 14.03 -26.80
N ARG A 221 -6.43 12.72 -26.93
CA ARG A 221 -7.44 11.77 -27.40
C ARG A 221 -8.59 11.56 -26.43
N LEU A 222 -8.32 11.42 -25.13
CA LEU A 222 -9.36 11.33 -24.10
C LEU A 222 -10.30 12.55 -24.12
N SER A 223 -9.75 13.74 -24.39
CA SER A 223 -10.49 15.01 -24.45
C SER A 223 -11.30 15.22 -25.73
N SER A 224 -11.10 14.41 -26.77
CA SER A 224 -11.76 14.57 -28.06
C SER A 224 -13.20 14.10 -28.02
N LEU A 225 -14.16 15.02 -28.10
CA LEU A 225 -15.60 14.70 -28.11
C LEU A 225 -16.09 14.03 -29.40
N ASN A 226 -15.29 14.06 -30.46
CA ASN A 226 -15.57 13.38 -31.73
C ASN A 226 -14.92 11.98 -31.81
N GLU A 227 -14.16 11.60 -30.79
CA GLU A 227 -13.53 10.29 -30.72
C GLU A 227 -14.53 9.25 -30.17
N SER A 228 -14.37 7.99 -30.58
CA SER A 228 -15.16 6.88 -30.08
C SER A 228 -14.92 6.63 -28.59
N GLY A 229 -15.99 6.36 -27.84
CA GLY A 229 -15.93 5.99 -26.43
C GLY A 229 -14.98 4.83 -26.13
N MET A 230 -14.84 3.90 -27.07
CA MET A 230 -13.88 2.78 -27.04
C MET A 230 -12.44 3.29 -26.93
N VAL A 231 -12.03 4.21 -27.79
CA VAL A 231 -10.65 4.75 -27.76
C VAL A 231 -10.45 5.63 -26.51
N ARG A 232 -11.48 6.39 -26.12
CA ARG A 232 -11.42 7.31 -24.98
C ARG A 232 -11.26 6.57 -23.66
N HIS A 233 -11.98 5.47 -23.42
CA HIS A 233 -11.79 4.70 -22.18
C HIS A 233 -10.39 4.10 -22.10
N GLU A 234 -9.87 3.59 -23.22
CA GLU A 234 -8.55 2.97 -23.26
C GLU A 234 -7.45 4.00 -22.98
N CYS A 235 -7.62 5.24 -23.46
CA CYS A 235 -6.76 6.35 -23.09
C CYS A 235 -6.82 6.67 -21.58
N ALA A 236 -8.00 6.58 -20.95
CA ALA A 236 -8.13 6.76 -19.51
C ALA A 236 -7.43 5.64 -18.71
N GLU A 237 -7.53 4.39 -19.16
CA GLU A 237 -6.86 3.26 -18.51
C GLU A 237 -5.34 3.31 -18.69
N ALA A 238 -4.86 3.72 -19.86
CA ALA A 238 -3.45 3.97 -20.11
C ALA A 238 -2.89 5.07 -19.19
N LEU A 239 -3.61 6.19 -19.02
CA LEU A 239 -3.24 7.23 -18.06
C LEU A 239 -3.24 6.70 -16.61
N GLY A 240 -4.22 5.86 -16.26
CA GLY A 240 -4.27 5.16 -14.97
C GLY A 240 -3.04 4.29 -14.72
N SER A 241 -2.60 3.57 -15.74
CA SER A 241 -1.45 2.68 -15.71
C SER A 241 -0.12 3.43 -15.63
N ILE A 242 -0.01 4.61 -16.25
CA ILE A 242 1.16 5.50 -16.13
C ILE A 242 1.26 6.09 -14.71
N GLY A 243 0.14 6.44 -14.08
CA GLY A 243 0.06 6.69 -12.64
C GLY A 243 0.78 7.94 -12.12
N THR A 244 1.17 8.89 -12.97
CA THR A 244 1.76 10.16 -12.50
C THR A 244 0.70 11.08 -11.87
N GLU A 245 1.13 12.06 -11.07
CA GLU A 245 0.21 13.07 -10.51
C GLU A 245 -0.52 13.88 -11.62
N GLU A 246 0.14 14.10 -12.76
CA GLU A 246 -0.51 14.71 -13.94
C GLU A 246 -1.63 13.81 -14.47
N CYS A 247 -1.38 12.50 -14.62
CA CYS A 247 -2.41 11.53 -15.01
C CYS A 247 -3.59 11.55 -14.03
N ARG A 248 -3.31 11.58 -12.73
CA ARG A 248 -4.35 11.64 -11.68
C ARG A 248 -5.24 12.88 -11.84
N GLN A 249 -4.65 14.04 -12.09
CA GLN A 249 -5.40 15.28 -12.32
C GLN A 249 -6.27 15.20 -13.57
N ILE A 250 -5.74 14.64 -14.66
CA ILE A 250 -6.51 14.40 -15.90
C ILE A 250 -7.69 13.47 -15.60
N LEU A 251 -7.47 12.32 -14.97
CA LEU A 251 -8.55 11.36 -14.69
C LEU A 251 -9.65 11.95 -13.79
N VAL A 252 -9.30 12.80 -12.82
CA VAL A 252 -10.28 13.52 -11.98
C VAL A 252 -11.16 14.45 -12.82
N GLU A 253 -10.62 15.08 -13.85
CA GLU A 253 -11.37 15.94 -14.79
C GLU A 253 -12.49 15.15 -15.50
N PHE A 254 -12.22 13.90 -15.87
CA PHE A 254 -13.12 13.06 -16.65
C PHE A 254 -14.06 12.15 -15.81
N LEU A 255 -14.02 12.23 -14.48
CA LEU A 255 -14.98 11.52 -13.59
C LEU A 255 -16.46 11.87 -13.86
N LYS A 256 -16.72 13.01 -14.51
CA LYS A 256 -18.05 13.49 -14.87
C LYS A 256 -18.27 13.55 -16.39
N ASP A 257 -17.47 12.83 -17.17
CA ASP A 257 -17.62 12.75 -18.62
C ASP A 257 -19.05 12.37 -19.03
N LYS A 258 -19.51 12.74 -20.22
CA LYS A 258 -20.86 12.39 -20.70
C LYS A 258 -20.99 10.89 -20.94
N GLU A 259 -19.93 10.26 -21.40
CA GLU A 259 -19.90 8.83 -21.68
C GLU A 259 -19.67 8.02 -20.41
N ARG A 260 -20.53 7.03 -20.20
CA ARG A 260 -20.47 6.21 -18.99
C ARG A 260 -19.18 5.39 -18.91
N VAL A 261 -18.74 4.82 -20.03
CA VAL A 261 -17.53 3.99 -20.11
C VAL A 261 -16.29 4.79 -19.68
N VAL A 262 -16.16 6.05 -20.14
CA VAL A 262 -15.05 6.93 -19.78
C VAL A 262 -15.08 7.26 -18.28
N ARG A 263 -16.24 7.60 -17.72
CA ARG A 263 -16.36 7.86 -16.27
C ARG A 263 -15.96 6.63 -15.44
N GLU A 264 -16.46 5.46 -15.83
CA GLU A 264 -16.19 4.19 -15.15
C GLU A 264 -14.69 3.83 -15.23
N SER A 265 -14.04 4.00 -16.37
CA SER A 265 -12.60 3.76 -16.51
C SER A 265 -11.77 4.75 -15.69
N CYS A 266 -12.13 6.05 -15.66
CA CYS A 266 -11.46 7.01 -14.78
C CYS A 266 -11.63 6.67 -13.29
N GLU A 267 -12.81 6.22 -12.88
CA GLU A 267 -13.04 5.75 -11.51
C GLU A 267 -12.15 4.55 -11.18
N VAL A 268 -12.14 3.52 -12.03
CA VAL A 268 -11.31 2.31 -11.84
C VAL A 268 -9.82 2.67 -11.84
N ALA A 269 -9.36 3.46 -12.81
CA ALA A 269 -7.99 3.92 -12.93
C ALA A 269 -7.50 4.69 -11.69
N LEU A 270 -8.30 5.64 -11.18
CA LEU A 270 -7.97 6.38 -9.96
C LEU A 270 -7.93 5.49 -8.72
N ASN A 271 -8.81 4.48 -8.65
CA ASN A 271 -8.80 3.51 -7.56
C ASN A 271 -7.56 2.61 -7.59
N ILE A 272 -7.11 2.20 -8.78
CA ILE A 272 -5.89 1.41 -8.97
C ILE A 272 -4.64 2.26 -8.66
N ALA A 273 -4.60 3.49 -9.16
CA ALA A 273 -3.47 4.42 -8.95
C ALA A 273 -3.34 4.91 -7.49
N ALA A 274 -4.43 4.92 -6.71
CA ALA A 274 -4.40 5.26 -5.28
C ALA A 274 -3.72 4.19 -4.40
N GLY A 275 -3.25 3.08 -4.98
CA GLY A 275 -2.60 1.97 -4.28
C GLY A 275 -3.56 1.14 -3.44
N GLU A 276 -3.25 -0.16 -3.29
CA GLU A 276 -4.01 -1.11 -2.45
C GLU A 276 -4.21 -0.61 -1.01
N ASP A 277 -3.29 0.24 -0.53
CA ASP A 277 -3.26 0.78 0.83
C ASP A 277 -4.32 1.87 1.13
N SER A 278 -4.96 2.44 0.12
CA SER A 278 -5.97 3.50 0.31
C SER A 278 -7.36 2.96 0.67
N GLN A 279 -7.57 1.64 0.64
CA GLN A 279 -8.90 1.02 0.72
C GLN A 279 -9.07 -0.02 1.83
N PHE A 280 -8.20 -0.04 2.84
CA PHE A 280 -8.37 -0.96 3.97
C PHE A 280 -9.75 -0.80 4.61
N GLY A 281 -10.52 -1.89 4.64
CA GLY A 281 -11.89 -1.90 5.13
C GLY A 281 -12.13 -3.03 6.13
N ASN A 282 -13.40 -3.26 6.44
CA ASN A 282 -13.79 -4.40 7.28
C ASN A 282 -13.44 -5.76 6.59
N ASN A 283 -13.36 -5.78 5.25
CA ASN A 283 -13.08 -7.00 4.48
C ASN A 283 -11.60 -7.46 4.57
N ASP A 284 -10.72 -6.57 5.02
CA ASP A 284 -9.28 -6.85 5.14
C ASP A 284 -8.90 -7.31 6.54
N LEU A 285 -9.86 -7.34 7.47
CA LEU A 285 -9.64 -7.79 8.84
C LEU A 285 -9.09 -9.22 8.87
N GLY A 286 -7.99 -9.42 9.58
CA GLY A 286 -7.30 -10.72 9.71
C GLY A 286 -6.47 -11.11 8.48
N ARG A 287 -6.46 -10.31 7.41
CA ARG A 287 -5.62 -10.57 6.22
C ARG A 287 -4.23 -10.00 6.40
N LEU A 288 -3.27 -10.61 5.71
CA LEU A 288 -1.92 -10.12 5.59
C LEU A 288 -1.83 -9.17 4.40
N TYR A 289 -1.13 -8.07 4.59
CA TYR A 289 -0.75 -7.18 3.50
C TYR A 289 0.76 -6.95 3.55
N ASN A 290 1.32 -6.72 2.37
CA ASN A 290 2.74 -6.48 2.20
C ASN A 290 3.00 -4.98 2.06
N VAL A 291 4.03 -4.49 2.74
CA VAL A 291 4.51 -3.12 2.57
C VAL A 291 5.72 -3.13 1.68
N THR A 292 5.68 -2.25 0.68
CA THR A 292 6.74 -2.12 -0.30
C THR A 292 8.05 -1.76 0.38
N GLU A 293 9.16 -2.23 -0.18
CA GLU A 293 10.49 -1.95 0.36
C GLU A 293 10.77 -0.43 0.40
N ASP A 294 10.26 0.32 -0.57
CA ASP A 294 10.38 1.77 -0.64
C ASP A 294 9.65 2.47 0.51
N HIS A 295 8.42 2.06 0.82
CA HIS A 295 7.69 2.58 1.98
C HIS A 295 8.40 2.23 3.28
N ALA A 296 8.89 0.99 3.41
CA ALA A 296 9.60 0.55 4.61
C ALA A 296 10.90 1.33 4.85
N LYS A 297 11.66 1.61 3.78
CA LYS A 297 12.85 2.47 3.82
C LYS A 297 12.48 3.92 4.14
N SER A 298 11.46 4.47 3.50
CA SER A 298 11.01 5.85 3.75
C SER A 298 10.57 6.04 5.20
N LEU A 299 9.95 5.03 5.83
CA LEU A 299 9.47 5.11 7.20
C LEU A 299 10.52 4.67 8.24
N SER A 300 11.73 4.34 7.80
CA SER A 300 12.86 3.87 8.63
C SER A 300 12.45 2.71 9.55
N PHE A 301 11.74 1.73 8.99
CA PHE A 301 11.28 0.56 9.73
C PHE A 301 12.41 -0.32 10.28
N ASP A 302 13.60 -0.22 9.71
CA ASP A 302 14.84 -0.76 10.25
C ASP A 302 15.23 -0.17 11.61
N LEU A 303 14.74 1.02 11.98
CA LEU A 303 15.01 1.68 13.25
C LEU A 303 13.83 1.57 14.23
N VAL A 304 12.59 1.70 13.74
CA VAL A 304 11.41 1.84 14.61
C VAL A 304 10.74 0.51 14.96
N LEU A 305 10.93 -0.56 14.17
CA LEU A 305 10.27 -1.83 14.44
C LEU A 305 10.91 -2.58 15.64
N PRO A 306 10.11 -3.40 16.35
CA PRO A 306 10.63 -4.29 17.39
C PRO A 306 11.78 -5.16 16.87
N LYS A 307 12.80 -5.39 17.70
CA LYS A 307 14.03 -6.10 17.31
C LYS A 307 13.75 -7.49 16.71
N ASP A 308 12.90 -8.28 17.35
CA ASP A 308 12.59 -9.65 16.91
C ASP A 308 11.88 -9.62 15.55
N PHE A 309 10.93 -8.71 15.38
CA PHE A 309 10.21 -8.52 14.13
C PHE A 309 11.13 -8.00 13.00
N ARG A 310 12.09 -7.12 13.30
CA ARG A 310 13.13 -6.71 12.33
C ARG A 310 14.00 -7.88 11.88
N ALA A 311 14.33 -8.80 12.78
CA ALA A 311 15.07 -10.00 12.42
C ALA A 311 14.23 -10.91 11.51
N LEU A 312 12.93 -11.03 11.77
CA LEU A 312 12.01 -11.77 10.90
C LEU A 312 11.93 -11.14 9.50
N THR A 313 11.61 -9.85 9.38
CA THR A 313 11.48 -9.17 8.08
C THR A 313 12.80 -9.17 7.32
N SER A 314 13.94 -8.97 8.01
CA SER A 314 15.26 -9.08 7.40
C SER A 314 15.59 -10.51 6.94
N THR A 315 15.02 -11.54 7.55
CA THR A 315 15.28 -12.93 7.13
C THR A 315 14.38 -13.32 5.96
N LEU A 316 13.12 -12.90 5.98
CA LEU A 316 12.14 -13.19 4.93
C LEU A 316 12.24 -12.24 3.73
N GLN A 317 12.96 -11.12 3.86
CA GLN A 317 13.13 -10.07 2.83
C GLN A 317 11.78 -9.46 2.41
N GLU A 318 10.85 -9.33 3.35
CA GLU A 318 9.53 -8.74 3.12
C GLU A 318 8.96 -8.11 4.39
N TYR A 319 8.08 -7.12 4.23
CA TYR A 319 7.41 -6.42 5.34
C TYR A 319 5.93 -6.78 5.33
N VAL A 320 5.61 -7.96 5.87
CA VAL A 320 4.24 -8.46 5.92
C VAL A 320 3.69 -8.37 7.33
N TRP A 321 2.49 -7.81 7.45
CA TRP A 321 1.77 -7.72 8.71
C TRP A 321 0.28 -7.88 8.52
N MET A 322 -0.37 -8.28 9.60
CA MET A 322 -1.81 -8.49 9.63
C MET A 322 -2.57 -7.19 9.87
N PHE A 323 -3.63 -6.98 9.11
CA PHE A 323 -4.57 -5.90 9.32
C PHE A 323 -5.61 -6.29 10.38
N ARG A 324 -5.53 -5.69 11.57
CA ARG A 324 -6.30 -6.09 12.76
C ARG A 324 -7.34 -5.04 13.16
N GLN A 325 -8.23 -5.41 14.07
CA GLN A 325 -9.34 -4.55 14.51
C GLN A 325 -8.87 -3.18 15.00
N GLN A 326 -7.84 -3.13 15.85
CA GLN A 326 -7.28 -1.87 16.34
C GLN A 326 -6.68 -1.00 15.23
N THR A 327 -6.10 -1.62 14.20
CA THR A 327 -5.52 -0.93 13.05
C THR A 327 -6.61 -0.32 12.20
N LEU A 328 -7.72 -1.04 12.00
CA LEU A 328 -8.91 -0.55 11.31
C LEU A 328 -9.57 0.63 12.04
N GLU A 329 -9.69 0.56 13.36
CA GLU A 329 -10.24 1.68 14.15
C GLU A 329 -9.36 2.92 14.07
N ALA A 330 -8.05 2.74 14.16
CA ALA A 330 -7.09 3.82 14.01
C ALA A 330 -7.08 4.39 12.57
N PHE A 331 -7.21 3.54 11.55
CA PHE A 331 -7.33 3.93 10.15
C PHE A 331 -8.60 4.73 9.88
N LYS A 332 -9.74 4.35 10.48
CA LYS A 332 -10.98 5.13 10.38
C LYS A 332 -10.81 6.56 10.92
N CYS A 333 -9.93 6.77 11.90
CA CYS A 333 -9.64 8.12 12.41
C CYS A 333 -8.83 8.93 11.38
N ILE A 334 -7.88 8.30 10.70
CA ILE A 334 -7.14 8.91 9.59
C ILE A 334 -8.09 9.24 8.42
N GLN A 335 -8.97 8.31 8.02
CA GLN A 335 -9.90 8.53 6.91
C GLN A 335 -10.94 9.62 7.18
N LYS A 336 -11.46 9.71 8.42
CA LYS A 336 -12.44 10.72 8.82
C LYS A 336 -11.80 12.08 9.13
N PHE A 337 -10.49 12.21 8.96
CA PHE A 337 -9.78 13.43 9.28
C PHE A 337 -10.19 14.56 8.33
N GLU A 338 -10.80 15.61 8.88
CA GLU A 338 -11.15 16.84 8.16
C GLU A 338 -10.23 17.99 8.60
N ASN A 339 -9.94 18.90 7.67
CA ASN A 339 -9.07 20.04 7.96
C ASN A 339 -9.67 20.96 9.02
N GLY A 340 -8.87 21.37 10.00
CA GLY A 340 -9.26 22.32 11.05
C GLY A 340 -9.98 21.72 12.26
N GLN A 341 -10.10 20.39 12.34
CA GLN A 341 -10.59 19.72 13.56
C GLN A 341 -9.55 19.76 14.69
N ASP A 342 -10.02 19.76 15.94
CA ASP A 342 -9.16 19.60 17.12
C ASP A 342 -8.37 18.28 17.05
N THR A 343 -7.16 18.27 17.61
CA THR A 343 -6.31 17.09 17.56
C THR A 343 -6.99 15.87 18.16
N GLN A 344 -7.13 14.81 17.36
CA GLN A 344 -7.62 13.53 17.84
C GLN A 344 -6.50 12.75 18.52
N ARG A 345 -6.76 12.26 19.74
CA ARG A 345 -5.81 11.49 20.54
C ARG A 345 -6.18 10.01 20.51
N LEU A 346 -5.21 9.15 20.20
CA LEU A 346 -5.37 7.69 20.12
C LEU A 346 -4.47 7.04 21.18
N LEU A 347 -5.06 6.43 22.21
CA LEU A 347 -4.32 5.68 23.23
C LEU A 347 -4.30 4.20 22.85
N ILE A 348 -3.12 3.69 22.49
CA ILE A 348 -2.91 2.27 22.18
C ILE A 348 -2.40 1.55 23.44
N TRP A 349 -3.08 0.50 23.87
CA TRP A 349 -2.71 -0.23 25.09
C TRP A 349 -3.11 -1.70 25.03
N GLY A 350 -2.57 -2.51 25.92
CA GLY A 350 -2.88 -3.93 25.97
C GLY A 350 -1.73 -4.77 26.53
N ASN A 351 -1.95 -6.08 26.55
CA ASN A 351 -0.98 -7.02 27.10
C ASN A 351 0.34 -6.99 26.31
N TRP A 352 1.41 -7.44 26.96
CA TRP A 352 2.71 -7.55 26.29
C TRP A 352 2.60 -8.46 25.05
N GLY A 353 3.30 -8.11 23.97
CA GLY A 353 3.36 -8.94 22.77
C GLY A 353 2.11 -8.94 21.89
N THR A 354 1.11 -8.09 22.14
CA THR A 354 -0.14 -8.02 21.36
C THR A 354 -0.08 -7.14 20.10
N GLY A 355 1.07 -6.51 19.81
CA GLY A 355 1.26 -5.70 18.59
C GLY A 355 1.03 -4.19 18.73
N LYS A 356 1.22 -3.61 19.93
CA LYS A 356 1.09 -2.15 20.17
C LYS A 356 1.98 -1.30 19.26
N THR A 357 3.29 -1.56 19.29
CA THR A 357 4.27 -0.88 18.42
C THR A 357 4.00 -1.14 16.94
N ILE A 358 3.61 -2.36 16.57
CA ILE A 358 3.23 -2.69 15.18
C ILE A 358 2.04 -1.85 14.73
N THR A 359 1.00 -1.70 15.56
CA THR A 359 -0.15 -0.84 15.25
C THR A 359 0.27 0.61 15.03
N LEU A 360 1.24 1.11 15.82
CA LEU A 360 1.80 2.45 15.65
C LEU A 360 2.57 2.61 14.33
N CYS A 361 3.36 1.60 13.92
CA CYS A 361 4.05 1.59 12.63
C CYS A 361 3.09 1.47 11.44
N GLN A 362 2.02 0.68 11.57
CA GLN A 362 0.97 0.60 10.55
C GLN A 362 0.29 1.96 10.35
N LEU A 363 0.05 2.72 11.44
CA LEU A 363 -0.46 4.09 11.31
C LEU A 363 0.48 5.01 10.54
N ALA A 364 1.79 4.90 10.75
CA ALA A 364 2.77 5.67 9.98
C ALA A 364 2.69 5.34 8.48
N HIS A 365 2.55 4.06 8.13
CA HIS A 365 2.42 3.60 6.75
C HIS A 365 1.12 4.07 6.10
N LEU A 366 -0.01 3.93 6.79
CA LEU A 366 -1.31 4.39 6.29
C LEU A 366 -1.37 5.91 6.09
N ALA A 367 -0.62 6.66 6.89
CA ALA A 367 -0.56 8.11 6.80
C ALA A 367 0.37 8.63 5.69
N LEU A 368 1.34 7.81 5.25
CA LEU A 368 2.28 8.16 4.18
C LEU A 368 1.53 8.55 2.89
N ASN A 369 0.49 7.80 2.54
CA ASN A 369 -0.31 8.02 1.33
C ASN A 369 -1.29 9.21 1.43
N GLN A 370 -1.43 9.83 2.61
CA GLN A 370 -2.38 10.92 2.86
C GLN A 370 -1.70 12.28 3.11
N ASN A 371 -0.42 12.40 2.75
CA ASN A 371 0.39 13.61 2.89
C ASN A 371 0.42 14.16 4.33
N PHE A 372 0.46 13.28 5.33
CA PHE A 372 0.72 13.69 6.71
C PHE A 372 2.21 13.99 6.91
N VAL A 373 2.52 15.02 7.69
CA VAL A 373 3.83 15.21 8.30
C VAL A 373 3.91 14.28 9.51
N ILE A 374 4.90 13.39 9.54
CA ILE A 374 5.02 12.32 10.54
C ILE A 374 6.12 12.67 11.55
N VAL A 375 5.78 12.63 12.83
CA VAL A 375 6.73 12.76 13.95
C VAL A 375 6.70 11.47 14.77
N THR A 376 7.74 10.66 14.66
CA THR A 376 7.84 9.37 15.35
C THR A 376 8.81 9.42 16.52
N ILE A 377 8.34 9.02 17.70
CA ILE A 377 9.14 8.76 18.90
C ILE A 377 9.07 7.26 19.18
N HIS A 378 10.11 6.53 18.78
CA HIS A 378 10.14 5.07 18.84
C HIS A 378 10.29 4.49 20.26
N ASP A 379 10.84 5.26 21.20
CA ASP A 379 11.00 4.84 22.60
C ASP A 379 11.10 6.07 23.52
N ALA A 380 9.97 6.49 24.09
CA ALA A 380 9.95 7.61 25.02
C ALA A 380 10.51 7.25 26.41
N MET A 381 10.50 5.97 26.80
CA MET A 381 11.08 5.50 28.05
C MET A 381 12.60 5.66 28.06
N ALA A 382 13.26 5.38 26.93
CA ALA A 382 14.72 5.39 26.83
C ALA A 382 15.33 6.73 27.28
N TRP A 383 14.61 7.84 27.14
CA TRP A 383 15.11 9.16 27.54
C TRP A 383 15.31 9.31 29.05
N GLY A 384 14.46 8.67 29.86
CA GLY A 384 14.60 8.65 31.33
C GLY A 384 15.45 7.49 31.85
N ARG A 385 15.69 6.46 31.01
CA ARG A 385 16.33 5.20 31.42
C ARG A 385 17.78 5.03 30.97
N ASP A 386 18.16 5.63 29.84
CA ASP A 386 19.50 5.48 29.29
C ASP A 386 20.44 6.52 29.89
N ASN A 387 21.22 6.10 30.88
CA ASN A 387 22.26 6.91 31.51
C ASN A 387 23.66 6.69 30.89
N TYR A 388 23.71 6.18 29.66
CA TYR A 388 24.96 5.97 28.91
C TYR A 388 25.42 7.21 28.15
N TYR A 389 24.50 8.11 27.82
CA TYR A 389 24.77 9.30 27.03
C TYR A 389 24.87 10.52 27.93
N GLU A 390 25.80 11.42 27.61
CA GLU A 390 25.97 12.66 28.35
C GLU A 390 24.77 13.58 28.16
N VAL A 391 24.36 14.21 29.26
CA VAL A 391 23.34 15.26 29.27
C VAL A 391 23.99 16.60 29.60
N GLU A 392 23.45 17.65 29.02
CA GLU A 392 23.99 19.01 29.16
C GLU A 392 22.99 19.90 29.87
N VAL A 393 23.47 20.87 30.65
CA VAL A 393 22.56 21.89 31.22
C VAL A 393 22.11 22.79 30.08
N SER A 394 20.79 22.97 29.95
CA SER A 394 20.23 23.82 28.91
C SER A 394 20.71 25.27 29.07
N SER A 395 21.33 25.81 28.01
CA SER A 395 21.70 27.22 27.91
C SER A 395 20.47 28.12 27.71
N TYR A 396 19.39 27.57 27.14
CA TYR A 396 18.16 28.31 26.85
C TYR A 396 17.24 28.46 28.07
N LYS A 397 17.12 27.44 28.91
CA LYS A 397 16.26 27.47 30.12
C LYS A 397 16.93 26.83 31.32
N THR A 398 17.14 27.65 32.35
CA THR A 398 17.70 27.23 33.63
C THR A 398 16.89 26.09 34.25
N GLY A 399 17.59 25.09 34.80
CA GLY A 399 16.98 23.93 35.46
C GLY A 399 16.56 22.80 34.52
N ARG A 400 16.85 22.89 33.21
CA ARG A 400 16.59 21.81 32.26
C ARG A 400 17.86 21.11 31.81
N LEU A 401 17.69 19.85 31.41
CA LEU A 401 18.74 19.01 30.85
C LEU A 401 18.44 18.71 29.38
N ASN A 402 19.43 19.00 28.55
CA ASN A 402 19.42 18.70 27.13
C ASN A 402 20.02 17.31 26.88
N SER A 403 19.50 16.62 25.86
CA SER A 403 19.96 15.29 25.46
C SER A 403 20.27 15.30 23.95
N PRO A 404 21.44 15.87 23.55
CA PRO A 404 21.86 16.00 22.14
C PRO A 404 21.68 14.72 21.33
N HIS A 405 22.15 13.58 21.87
CA HIS A 405 22.10 12.28 21.20
C HIS A 405 20.69 11.87 20.76
N TRP A 406 19.72 11.95 21.67
CA TRP A 406 18.33 11.62 21.37
C TRP A 406 17.71 12.63 20.41
N ALA A 407 18.02 13.91 20.57
CA ALA A 407 17.52 14.96 19.70
C ALA A 407 17.99 14.79 18.25
N THR A 408 19.28 14.52 18.03
CA THR A 408 19.83 14.26 16.69
C THR A 408 19.21 13.03 16.06
N LYS A 409 18.99 11.95 16.82
CA LYS A 409 18.28 10.75 16.32
C LYS A 409 16.87 11.07 15.83
N ILE A 410 16.12 11.87 16.58
CA ILE A 410 14.75 12.25 16.22
C ILE A 410 14.74 13.18 15.01
N LEU A 411 15.66 14.15 14.93
CA LEU A 411 15.78 15.04 13.77
C LEU A 411 16.11 14.26 12.49
N ASN A 412 17.01 13.28 12.58
CA ASN A 412 17.38 12.45 11.42
C ASN A 412 16.21 11.57 10.98
N LEU A 413 15.50 10.94 11.95
CA LEU A 413 14.29 10.16 11.67
C LEU A 413 13.19 11.03 11.04
N PHE A 414 12.96 12.22 11.58
CA PHE A 414 11.99 13.18 11.04
C PHE A 414 12.33 13.57 9.59
N LYS A 415 13.60 13.86 9.31
CA LYS A 415 14.04 14.19 7.94
C LYS A 415 13.81 13.04 6.97
N GLN A 416 14.18 11.81 7.34
CA GLN A 416 13.96 10.62 6.52
C GLN A 416 12.47 10.35 6.26
N GLN A 417 11.64 10.33 7.30
CA GLN A 417 10.21 10.01 7.21
C GLN A 417 9.41 11.02 6.38
N ASN A 418 9.86 12.28 6.32
CA ASN A 418 9.15 13.36 5.65
C ASN A 418 9.79 13.82 4.34
N GLN A 419 10.66 12.99 3.74
CA GLN A 419 11.33 13.34 2.48
C GLN A 419 10.33 13.66 1.36
N HIS A 420 9.22 12.90 1.29
CA HIS A 420 8.11 13.11 0.35
C HIS A 420 7.43 14.49 0.52
N ASN A 421 7.38 15.01 1.75
CA ASN A 421 6.77 16.30 2.09
C ASN A 421 7.81 17.42 2.29
N TRP A 422 9.09 17.17 1.99
CA TRP A 422 10.18 18.11 2.33
C TRP A 422 10.07 19.45 1.59
N SER A 423 9.54 19.43 0.37
CA SER A 423 9.25 20.64 -0.41
C SER A 423 8.17 21.49 0.27
N ALA A 424 7.09 20.87 0.75
CA ALA A 424 6.04 21.55 1.50
C ALA A 424 6.57 22.09 2.84
N LEU A 425 7.35 21.30 3.58
CA LEU A 425 7.99 21.72 4.84
C LEU A 425 8.94 22.90 4.65
N SER A 426 9.64 22.98 3.52
CA SER A 426 10.54 24.08 3.19
C SER A 426 9.82 25.40 2.92
N ASN A 427 8.52 25.36 2.61
CA ASN A 427 7.69 26.55 2.45
C ASN A 427 7.15 27.10 3.78
N LEU A 428 7.16 26.30 4.84
CA LEU A 428 6.68 26.69 6.16
C LEU A 428 7.70 27.61 6.83
N LYS A 429 7.20 28.71 7.40
CA LYS A 429 8.04 29.81 7.88
C LYS A 429 8.07 29.88 9.40
N ALA A 430 9.27 30.02 9.96
CA ALA A 430 9.47 30.25 11.38
C ALA A 430 8.68 31.47 11.88
N SER A 431 7.79 31.25 12.85
CA SER A 431 6.91 32.27 13.44
C SER A 431 7.66 33.31 14.31
N LYS A 432 8.86 32.98 14.76
CA LYS A 432 9.69 33.85 15.60
C LYS A 432 11.18 33.67 15.29
N LYS A 433 11.98 34.63 15.77
CA LYS A 433 13.44 34.53 15.75
C LYS A 433 13.90 33.46 16.76
N TYR A 434 14.85 32.63 16.34
CA TYR A 434 15.54 31.66 17.17
C TYR A 434 17.03 31.96 17.16
N GLU A 435 17.61 32.21 18.32
CA GLU A 435 19.05 32.41 18.49
C GLU A 435 19.61 31.15 19.15
N TRP A 436 20.43 30.39 18.42
CA TRP A 436 20.98 29.11 18.88
C TRP A 436 22.34 29.30 19.54
N SER A 437 23.19 30.13 18.92
CA SER A 437 24.51 30.51 19.41
C SER A 437 24.84 31.94 18.97
N GLN A 438 26.05 32.42 19.26
CA GLN A 438 26.51 33.73 18.76
C GLN A 438 26.64 33.77 17.23
N MET A 439 26.78 32.61 16.58
CA MET A 439 27.00 32.51 15.13
C MET A 439 25.78 31.97 14.38
N GLU A 440 24.94 31.19 15.04
CA GLU A 440 23.79 30.52 14.42
C GLU A 440 22.48 31.10 14.94
N GLN A 441 21.65 31.58 14.01
CA GLN A 441 20.32 32.07 14.28
C GLN A 441 19.39 31.78 13.09
N THR A 442 18.12 31.51 13.38
CA THR A 442 17.06 31.41 12.37
C THR A 442 16.14 32.61 12.51
N GLU A 443 16.15 33.48 11.49
CA GLU A 443 15.33 34.70 11.47
C GLU A 443 13.85 34.41 11.19
N ILE A 444 12.98 35.36 11.55
CA ILE A 444 11.55 35.28 11.27
C ILE A 444 11.33 35.15 9.75
N GLY A 445 10.45 34.23 9.34
CA GLY A 445 10.13 34.04 7.92
C GLY A 445 11.04 33.06 7.17
N LYS A 446 12.11 32.56 7.82
CA LYS A 446 12.97 31.51 7.26
C LYS A 446 12.31 30.13 7.31
N PRO A 447 12.67 29.20 6.40
CA PRO A 447 12.13 27.84 6.39
C PRO A 447 12.35 27.09 7.70
N ILE A 448 11.35 26.36 8.20
CA ILE A 448 11.52 25.52 9.40
C ILE A 448 12.49 24.35 9.17
N THR A 449 12.74 23.97 7.92
CA THR A 449 13.74 22.95 7.55
C THR A 449 15.16 23.39 7.89
N GLU A 450 15.44 24.70 7.91
CA GLU A 450 16.73 25.26 8.34
C GLU A 450 17.03 24.90 9.80
N ILE A 451 16.01 24.88 10.67
CA ILE A 451 16.13 24.47 12.08
C ILE A 451 16.58 23.01 12.19
N VAL A 452 16.07 22.15 11.29
CA VAL A 452 16.44 20.72 11.24
C VAL A 452 17.90 20.58 10.81
N GLU A 453 18.31 21.27 9.75
CA GLU A 453 19.70 21.20 9.26
C GLU A 453 20.69 21.71 10.32
N ILE A 454 20.39 22.82 11.00
CA ILE A 454 21.24 23.35 12.09
C ILE A 454 21.38 22.32 13.23
N GLY A 455 20.28 21.71 13.65
CA GLY A 455 20.32 20.69 14.72
C GLY A 455 21.08 19.42 14.32
N LEU A 456 21.14 19.10 13.02
CA LEU A 456 21.93 17.98 12.49
C LEU A 456 23.40 18.33 12.31
N SER A 457 23.74 19.57 11.91
CA SER A 457 25.12 20.03 11.75
C SER A 457 25.82 20.31 13.08
N ALA A 458 25.07 20.77 14.08
CA ALA A 458 25.55 21.10 15.41
C ALA A 458 24.79 20.30 16.49
N PRO A 459 25.19 19.04 16.77
CA PRO A 459 24.45 18.15 17.67
C PRO A 459 24.19 18.71 19.08
N TYR A 460 25.10 19.51 19.63
CA TYR A 460 24.93 20.15 20.95
C TYR A 460 23.72 21.11 21.00
N LEU A 461 23.29 21.67 19.86
CA LEU A 461 22.11 22.52 19.73
C LEU A 461 20.83 21.72 19.39
N ALA A 462 20.97 20.44 19.04
CA ALA A 462 19.87 19.62 18.50
C ALA A 462 18.64 19.58 19.40
N THR A 463 18.81 19.58 20.73
CA THR A 463 17.69 19.52 21.68
C THR A 463 16.82 20.77 21.60
N ASP A 464 17.44 21.95 21.51
CA ASP A 464 16.71 23.22 21.42
C ASP A 464 16.12 23.41 20.03
N CYS A 465 16.84 23.02 18.97
CA CYS A 465 16.33 22.98 17.60
C CYS A 465 15.09 22.07 17.49
N LEU A 466 15.11 20.88 18.09
CA LEU A 466 13.96 19.97 18.09
C LEU A 466 12.77 20.57 18.85
N GLY A 467 13.01 21.21 19.99
CA GLY A 467 11.96 21.90 20.75
C GLY A 467 11.32 23.05 19.97
N ALA A 468 12.10 23.76 19.16
CA ALA A 468 11.62 24.81 18.26
C ALA A 468 10.84 24.23 17.07
N LEU A 469 11.37 23.21 16.40
CA LEU A 469 10.68 22.49 15.33
C LEU A 469 9.30 22.02 15.78
N PHE A 470 9.22 21.34 16.93
CA PHE A 470 7.94 20.89 17.48
C PHE A 470 6.97 22.03 17.79
N LYS A 471 7.48 23.21 18.16
CA LYS A 471 6.64 24.39 18.34
C LYS A 471 6.08 24.88 17.01
N GLU A 472 6.91 25.05 15.99
CA GLU A 472 6.49 25.52 14.66
C GLU A 472 5.54 24.51 14.00
N LEU A 473 5.80 23.20 14.10
CA LEU A 473 4.89 22.17 13.57
C LEU A 473 3.49 22.26 14.18
N ARG A 474 3.35 22.50 15.49
CA ARG A 474 2.02 22.72 16.09
C ARG A 474 1.36 23.99 15.60
N ILE A 475 2.13 25.06 15.37
CA ILE A 475 1.61 26.33 14.86
C ILE A 475 1.07 26.15 13.43
N HIS A 476 1.86 25.54 12.54
CA HIS A 476 1.47 25.29 11.15
C HIS A 476 0.38 24.23 10.99
N ALA A 477 0.31 23.26 11.91
CA ALA A 477 -0.85 22.38 11.99
C ALA A 477 -2.09 23.19 12.36
N THR A 478 -2.01 24.02 13.41
CA THR A 478 -3.14 24.83 13.87
C THR A 478 -3.63 25.86 12.83
N SER A 479 -2.74 26.37 11.98
CA SER A 479 -3.11 27.24 10.85
C SER A 479 -3.75 26.49 9.68
N GLY A 480 -3.74 25.16 9.67
CA GLY A 480 -4.26 24.33 8.59
C GLY A 480 -3.29 24.11 7.43
N GLU A 481 -2.05 24.58 7.52
CA GLU A 481 -1.04 24.47 6.45
C GLU A 481 -0.53 23.02 6.28
N ILE A 482 -0.48 22.25 7.38
CA ILE A 482 -0.06 20.84 7.37
C ILE A 482 -1.02 19.96 8.16
N LYS A 483 -1.12 18.70 7.74
CA LYS A 483 -1.69 17.63 8.55
C LYS A 483 -0.57 16.98 9.35
N LEU A 484 -0.69 16.92 10.66
CA LEU A 484 0.39 16.42 11.52
C LEU A 484 -0.01 15.10 12.20
N LEU A 485 0.82 14.07 12.06
CA LEU A 485 0.70 12.80 12.76
C LEU A 485 1.86 12.65 13.75
N VAL A 486 1.54 12.53 15.04
CA VAL A 486 2.52 12.33 16.12
C VAL A 486 2.36 10.93 16.70
N LEU A 487 3.42 10.14 16.64
CA LEU A 487 3.46 8.74 17.07
C LEU A 487 4.43 8.60 18.25
N ILE A 488 3.96 8.15 19.41
CA ILE A 488 4.78 8.05 20.63
C ILE A 488 4.68 6.65 21.23
N ASP A 489 5.71 5.82 21.04
CA ASP A 489 5.79 4.53 21.71
C ASP A 489 6.29 4.69 23.17
N LYS A 490 5.82 3.79 24.05
CA LYS A 490 6.08 3.77 25.50
C LYS A 490 5.88 5.15 26.16
N ALA A 491 4.80 5.85 25.80
CA ALA A 491 4.53 7.22 26.21
C ALA A 491 4.39 7.40 27.72
N ASN A 492 4.02 6.36 28.46
CA ASN A 492 4.02 6.39 29.93
C ASN A 492 5.42 6.55 30.54
N GLY A 493 6.49 6.22 29.80
CA GLY A 493 7.87 6.55 30.17
C GLY A 493 8.11 8.04 30.35
N LEU A 494 7.30 8.89 29.72
CA LEU A 494 7.36 10.35 29.89
C LEU A 494 7.00 10.80 31.29
N PHE A 495 6.36 9.97 32.11
CA PHE A 495 5.97 10.25 33.50
C PHE A 495 6.61 9.26 34.48
N GLY A 496 7.53 8.46 33.98
CA GLY A 496 8.13 7.34 34.68
C GLY A 496 9.34 7.72 35.52
N LYS A 497 10.16 6.71 35.84
CA LYS A 497 11.37 6.93 36.63
C LYS A 497 12.48 7.50 35.76
N CYS A 498 13.21 8.45 36.31
CA CYS A 498 14.43 8.98 35.70
C CYS A 498 15.66 8.44 36.44
N VAL A 499 16.62 7.88 35.70
CA VAL A 499 17.92 7.45 36.24
C VAL A 499 19.10 8.22 35.62
N VAL A 500 18.78 9.20 34.76
CA VAL A 500 19.75 10.12 34.19
C VAL A 500 20.44 10.91 35.30
N ARG A 501 21.76 11.03 35.21
CA ARG A 501 22.56 11.79 36.17
C ARG A 501 22.88 13.17 35.63
N ARG A 502 22.68 14.18 36.48
CA ARG A 502 23.18 15.54 36.27
C ARG A 502 24.72 15.54 36.22
N PRO A 503 25.35 16.61 35.72
CA PRO A 503 26.81 16.75 35.73
C PRO A 503 27.43 16.63 37.14
N ASP A 504 26.69 16.99 38.18
CA ASP A 504 27.09 16.84 39.60
C ASP A 504 26.90 15.42 40.17
N ARG A 505 26.49 14.46 39.32
CA ARG A 505 26.21 13.04 39.62
C ARG A 505 24.93 12.77 40.43
N THR A 506 24.13 13.78 40.74
CA THR A 506 22.80 13.59 41.32
C THR A 506 21.80 13.10 40.27
N THR A 507 20.77 12.36 40.68
CA THR A 507 19.73 11.86 39.76
C THR A 507 18.77 12.99 39.38
N ALA A 508 18.57 13.18 38.08
CA ALA A 508 17.64 14.15 37.52
C ALA A 508 16.18 13.72 37.71
N ASP A 509 15.27 14.69 37.75
CA ASP A 509 13.84 14.42 37.62
C ASP A 509 13.49 14.24 36.12
N ILE A 510 12.46 13.44 35.82
CA ILE A 510 11.94 13.30 34.44
C ILE A 510 11.41 14.65 33.91
N ASP A 511 10.94 15.52 34.81
CA ASP A 511 10.42 16.85 34.52
C ASP A 511 11.53 17.87 34.16
N GLU A 512 12.80 17.54 34.43
CA GLU A 512 13.95 18.36 34.05
C GLU A 512 14.39 18.11 32.60
N LEU A 513 14.04 16.96 32.01
CA LEU A 513 14.48 16.61 30.66
C LEU A 513 13.75 17.46 29.61
N THR A 514 14.50 18.25 28.84
CA THR A 514 13.93 19.14 27.82
C THR A 514 13.07 18.38 26.81
N LEU A 515 13.53 17.20 26.34
CA LEU A 515 12.79 16.38 25.37
C LEU A 515 11.43 15.92 25.91
N THR A 516 11.39 15.42 27.15
CA THR A 516 10.16 15.03 27.84
C THR A 516 9.18 16.20 27.91
N ILE A 517 9.66 17.37 28.31
CA ILE A 517 8.83 18.58 28.39
C ILE A 517 8.28 18.96 27.01
N GLN A 518 9.06 18.86 25.94
CA GLN A 518 8.63 19.24 24.60
C GLN A 518 7.61 18.26 24.01
N ILE A 519 7.79 16.95 24.19
CA ILE A 519 6.85 15.96 23.65
C ILE A 519 5.52 15.95 24.43
N ARG A 520 5.56 16.16 25.75
CA ARG A 520 4.35 16.31 26.57
C ARG A 520 3.46 17.46 26.09
N LYS A 521 4.00 18.46 25.38
CA LYS A 521 3.18 19.52 24.78
C LYS A 521 2.27 19.01 23.66
N PHE A 522 2.65 17.98 22.91
CA PHE A 522 1.72 17.37 21.95
C PHE A 522 0.55 16.66 22.64
N LEU A 523 0.79 16.12 23.83
CA LEU A 523 -0.22 15.44 24.64
C LEU A 523 -1.16 16.40 25.38
N PHE A 524 -0.64 17.53 25.90
CA PHE A 524 -1.40 18.40 26.80
C PHE A 524 -1.71 19.80 26.25
N SER A 525 -1.03 20.26 25.20
CA SER A 525 -1.32 21.60 24.65
C SER A 525 -2.46 21.51 23.65
N ASN A 526 -3.18 22.62 23.48
CA ASN A 526 -4.16 22.76 22.42
C ASN A 526 -3.42 23.03 21.11
N TRP A 527 -3.64 22.16 20.14
CA TRP A 527 -3.30 22.33 18.74
C TRP A 527 -4.40 21.61 17.93
N SER A 528 -4.51 21.95 16.65
CA SER A 528 -5.52 21.38 15.76
C SER A 528 -4.87 20.84 14.49
N ASN A 529 -5.68 20.21 13.64
CA ASN A 529 -5.28 19.66 12.36
C ASN A 529 -4.23 18.54 12.45
N GLY A 530 -4.41 17.62 13.40
CA GLY A 530 -3.63 16.39 13.39
C GLY A 530 -4.10 15.29 14.31
N LEU A 531 -3.38 14.18 14.29
CA LEU A 531 -3.60 13.02 15.15
C LEU A 531 -2.39 12.78 16.04
N CYS A 532 -2.63 12.40 17.29
CA CYS A 532 -1.59 12.00 18.23
C CYS A 532 -1.88 10.59 18.75
N ALA A 533 -1.12 9.61 18.28
CA ALA A 533 -1.19 8.24 18.77
C ALA A 533 -0.05 7.97 19.76
N PHE A 534 -0.39 7.38 20.91
CA PHE A 534 0.57 7.11 21.96
C PHE A 534 0.30 5.77 22.65
N VAL A 535 1.38 5.09 23.04
CA VAL A 535 1.32 3.73 23.59
C VAL A 535 1.49 3.73 25.10
N ALA A 536 0.59 3.05 25.81
CA ALA A 536 0.82 2.62 27.20
C ALA A 536 1.48 1.24 27.21
N ASP A 537 2.69 1.15 27.77
CA ASP A 537 3.41 -0.12 27.87
C ASP A 537 3.86 -0.43 29.29
N LYS A 538 3.64 -1.68 29.71
CA LYS A 538 3.99 -2.17 31.04
C LYS A 538 5.51 -2.16 31.31
N ALA A 539 6.34 -2.07 30.27
CA ALA A 539 7.79 -2.08 30.40
C ALA A 539 8.29 -1.00 31.37
N GLU A 540 7.63 0.15 31.47
CA GLU A 540 8.04 1.25 32.37
C GLU A 540 7.93 0.88 33.85
N ALA A 541 6.87 0.13 34.18
CA ALA A 541 6.63 -0.37 35.52
C ALA A 541 7.28 -1.75 35.76
N SER A 542 7.87 -2.37 34.73
CA SER A 542 8.52 -3.68 34.84
C SER A 542 9.95 -3.56 35.36
N ASN A 543 10.37 -4.56 36.14
CA ASN A 543 11.73 -4.69 36.64
C ASN A 543 12.26 -6.07 36.24
N ALA A 544 13.31 -6.11 35.42
CA ALA A 544 13.90 -7.36 34.91
C ALA A 544 14.43 -8.30 36.02
N ARG A 545 14.63 -7.79 37.24
CA ARG A 545 15.05 -8.58 38.41
C ARG A 545 13.87 -9.07 39.27
N ASP A 546 12.66 -8.61 38.99
CA ASP A 546 11.45 -8.96 39.71
C ASP A 546 10.48 -9.70 38.78
N ASN A 547 10.46 -11.02 38.92
CA ASN A 547 9.60 -11.91 38.16
C ASN A 547 8.31 -12.29 38.92
N VAL A 548 8.11 -11.75 40.12
CA VAL A 548 6.97 -12.10 40.99
C VAL A 548 5.88 -11.06 40.86
N THR A 549 6.24 -9.78 40.80
CA THR A 549 5.27 -8.69 40.72
C THR A 549 4.56 -8.68 39.36
N ILE A 550 3.23 -8.86 39.38
CA ILE A 550 2.39 -8.70 38.21
C ILE A 550 2.19 -7.20 37.98
N VAL A 551 2.80 -6.70 36.91
CA VAL A 551 2.65 -5.30 36.50
C VAL A 551 1.32 -5.11 35.78
N PRO A 552 0.48 -4.13 36.17
CA PRO A 552 -0.77 -3.85 35.47
C PRO A 552 -0.50 -3.39 34.03
N THR A 553 -1.42 -3.74 33.13
CA THR A 553 -1.41 -3.29 31.73
C THR A 553 -2.47 -2.22 31.47
N ASP A 554 -3.27 -1.90 32.48
CA ASP A 554 -4.29 -0.87 32.42
C ASP A 554 -3.65 0.52 32.31
N PRO A 555 -4.11 1.38 31.38
CA PRO A 555 -3.51 2.69 31.18
C PRO A 555 -3.61 3.63 32.38
N GLU A 556 -4.68 3.59 33.16
CA GLU A 556 -4.85 4.43 34.35
C GLU A 556 -3.75 4.12 35.37
N ALA A 557 -3.50 2.83 35.61
CA ALA A 557 -2.40 2.38 36.47
C ALA A 557 -1.01 2.72 35.90
N LEU A 558 -0.83 2.70 34.57
CA LEU A 558 0.46 2.96 33.92
C LEU A 558 0.83 4.44 33.85
N PHE A 559 -0.14 5.33 33.67
CA PHE A 559 0.08 6.79 33.65
C PHE A 559 -0.08 7.44 35.04
N GLY A 560 -0.80 6.77 35.94
CA GLY A 560 -1.28 7.32 37.21
C GLY A 560 -2.48 8.23 37.03
N ASP A 561 -3.41 8.20 37.99
CA ASP A 561 -4.74 8.84 37.94
C ASP A 561 -4.67 10.29 37.45
N LEU A 562 -3.78 11.11 38.05
CA LEU A 562 -3.67 12.53 37.72
C LEU A 562 -3.27 12.78 36.25
N ASN A 563 -2.36 11.98 35.70
CA ASN A 563 -1.90 12.17 34.32
C ASN A 563 -2.90 11.56 33.34
N TYR A 564 -3.49 10.42 33.69
CA TYR A 564 -4.52 9.78 32.89
C TYR A 564 -5.73 10.69 32.68
N GLU A 565 -6.21 11.36 33.73
CA GLU A 565 -7.30 12.34 33.63
C GLU A 565 -6.92 13.54 32.74
N LYS A 566 -5.68 14.02 32.82
CA LYS A 566 -5.19 15.13 31.97
C LYS A 566 -5.08 14.77 30.49
N LEU A 567 -4.95 13.49 30.15
CA LEU A 567 -4.84 13.03 28.75
C LEU A 567 -6.20 13.00 28.06
N LYS A 568 -7.31 12.90 28.80
CA LYS A 568 -8.66 12.88 28.24
C LYS A 568 -8.99 14.21 27.54
N PRO A 569 -9.80 14.20 26.46
CA PRO A 569 -10.39 13.04 25.81
C PRO A 569 -9.42 12.32 24.85
N PHE A 570 -9.57 11.01 24.69
CA PHE A 570 -8.88 10.20 23.69
C PHE A 570 -9.73 9.00 23.28
N ILE A 571 -9.44 8.44 22.12
CA ILE A 571 -9.99 7.18 21.62
C ILE A 571 -9.10 6.05 22.14
N SER A 572 -9.69 5.10 22.85
CA SER A 572 -8.96 3.98 23.45
C SER A 572 -8.91 2.80 22.48
N LEU A 573 -7.70 2.36 22.12
CA LEU A 573 -7.44 1.25 21.21
C LEU A 573 -6.74 0.12 21.95
N LYS A 574 -7.49 -0.92 22.31
CA LYS A 574 -6.94 -2.08 23.01
C LYS A 574 -6.42 -3.13 22.02
N THR A 575 -5.14 -3.45 22.08
CA THR A 575 -4.54 -4.56 21.32
C THR A 575 -4.83 -5.90 22.00
N ASN A 576 -5.48 -6.80 21.26
CA ASN A 576 -5.87 -8.11 21.75
C ASN A 576 -4.89 -9.21 21.31
N LEU A 577 -5.00 -10.37 21.94
CA LEU A 577 -4.41 -11.62 21.43
C LEU A 577 -5.00 -11.93 20.05
N TYR A 578 -4.35 -12.81 19.29
CA TYR A 578 -4.91 -13.27 18.02
C TYR A 578 -6.27 -13.96 18.24
N SER A 579 -7.20 -13.74 17.31
CA SER A 579 -8.34 -14.65 17.17
C SER A 579 -7.88 -16.00 16.59
N GLU A 580 -8.79 -16.98 16.56
CA GLU A 580 -8.52 -18.27 15.93
C GLU A 580 -8.27 -18.12 14.42
N GLU A 581 -9.02 -17.25 13.75
CA GLU A 581 -8.83 -16.92 12.34
C GLU A 581 -7.49 -16.23 12.11
N GLU A 582 -7.15 -15.22 12.92
CA GLU A 582 -5.89 -14.47 12.81
C GLU A 582 -4.68 -15.42 12.98
N ILE A 583 -4.65 -16.24 14.03
CA ILE A 583 -3.50 -17.12 14.26
C ILE A 583 -3.37 -18.21 13.18
N ASN A 584 -4.50 -18.66 12.61
CA ASN A 584 -4.51 -19.61 11.49
C ASN A 584 -3.89 -19.00 10.23
N VAL A 585 -4.20 -17.74 9.93
CA VAL A 585 -3.59 -17.00 8.81
C VAL A 585 -2.07 -16.86 9.01
N MET A 586 -1.62 -16.49 10.22
CA MET A 586 -0.18 -16.43 10.52
C MET A 586 0.51 -17.79 10.44
N HIS A 587 -0.15 -18.87 10.89
CA HIS A 587 0.38 -20.23 10.78
C HIS A 587 0.60 -20.61 9.32
N GLN A 588 -0.41 -20.38 8.48
CA GLN A 588 -0.35 -20.68 7.05
C GLN A 588 0.77 -19.89 6.36
N TYR A 589 0.90 -18.60 6.68
CA TYR A 589 2.00 -17.77 6.19
C TYR A 589 3.38 -18.34 6.54
N PHE A 590 3.59 -18.73 7.80
CA PHE A 590 4.88 -19.32 8.19
C PHE A 590 5.15 -20.70 7.57
N LEU A 591 4.12 -21.49 7.25
CA LEU A 591 4.27 -22.72 6.47
C LEU A 591 4.71 -22.41 5.03
N GLU A 592 4.04 -21.46 4.37
CA GLU A 592 4.33 -21.07 2.98
C GLU A 592 5.74 -20.51 2.81
N LYS A 593 6.22 -19.77 3.82
CA LYS A 593 7.58 -19.22 3.84
C LYS A 593 8.65 -20.23 4.24
N ASN A 594 8.28 -21.49 4.45
CA ASN A 594 9.16 -22.53 5.00
C ASN A 594 9.86 -22.09 6.29
N TRP A 595 9.21 -21.22 7.06
CA TRP A 595 9.70 -20.73 8.34
C TRP A 595 9.59 -21.83 9.40
N LEU A 596 8.50 -22.61 9.32
CA LEU A 596 8.31 -23.85 10.07
C LEU A 596 8.96 -25.00 9.30
N ARG A 597 10.04 -25.57 9.84
CA ARG A 597 10.70 -26.75 9.25
C ARG A 597 9.97 -28.03 9.63
N GLN A 598 9.72 -28.89 8.64
CA GLN A 598 9.21 -30.24 8.84
C GLN A 598 10.35 -31.15 9.33
N GLU A 599 10.51 -31.30 10.65
CA GLU A 599 11.23 -32.48 11.16
C GLU A 599 10.32 -33.72 11.09
N LYS A 600 10.95 -34.91 11.06
CA LYS A 600 10.37 -36.26 10.92
C LYS A 600 9.39 -36.68 12.06
N GLY A 601 8.66 -35.77 12.68
CA GLY A 601 7.81 -36.07 13.84
C GLY A 601 6.51 -35.29 13.99
N LEU A 602 6.32 -34.12 13.37
CA LEU A 602 5.07 -33.36 13.54
C LEU A 602 4.61 -32.63 12.26
N PRO A 603 4.18 -33.35 11.22
CA PRO A 603 3.26 -32.80 10.24
C PRO A 603 1.82 -32.97 10.74
N GLY A 604 1.09 -31.87 10.96
CA GLY A 604 -0.36 -31.92 11.12
C GLY A 604 -0.95 -30.96 12.15
N GLU A 605 -2.29 -30.93 12.17
CA GLU A 605 -3.15 -30.12 13.06
C GLU A 605 -2.74 -30.16 14.54
N GLU A 606 -2.11 -31.24 15.01
CA GLU A 606 -1.66 -31.36 16.40
C GLU A 606 -0.48 -30.44 16.73
N ALA A 607 0.48 -30.29 15.83
CA ALA A 607 1.60 -29.37 16.01
C ALA A 607 1.12 -27.92 16.08
N LYS A 608 0.19 -27.57 15.17
CA LYS A 608 -0.50 -26.28 15.15
C LYS A 608 -1.21 -26.01 16.47
N LYS A 609 -1.99 -26.98 16.99
CA LYS A 609 -2.64 -26.86 18.30
C LYS A 609 -1.65 -26.63 19.44
N GLN A 610 -0.52 -27.32 19.45
CA GLN A 610 0.52 -27.13 20.47
C GLN A 610 1.16 -25.74 20.39
N LEU A 611 1.48 -25.25 19.19
CA LEU A 611 2.01 -23.90 18.99
C LEU A 611 1.02 -22.82 19.46
N ILE A 612 -0.26 -22.98 19.11
CA ILE A 612 -1.34 -22.08 19.55
C ILE A 612 -1.51 -22.15 21.07
N PHE A 613 -1.49 -23.34 21.66
CA PHE A 613 -1.60 -23.54 23.11
C PHE A 613 -0.43 -22.90 23.87
N LEU A 614 0.81 -23.15 23.44
CA LEU A 614 2.02 -22.61 24.08
C LEU A 614 2.14 -21.10 23.95
N SER A 615 1.72 -20.54 22.81
CA SER A 615 1.70 -19.09 22.61
C SER A 615 0.53 -18.42 23.33
N ALA A 616 -0.51 -19.19 23.70
CA ALA A 616 -1.78 -18.69 24.22
C ALA A 616 -2.34 -17.54 23.36
N PHE A 617 -2.30 -17.72 22.03
CA PHE A 617 -2.72 -16.72 21.04
C PHE A 617 -1.94 -15.39 21.08
N ASN A 618 -0.83 -15.30 21.80
CA ASN A 618 -0.03 -14.08 21.87
C ASN A 618 0.84 -13.94 20.61
N PRO A 619 0.73 -12.84 19.83
CA PRO A 619 1.49 -12.66 18.59
C PRO A 619 3.00 -12.82 18.76
N ALA A 620 3.59 -12.16 19.77
CA ALA A 620 5.03 -12.20 19.99
C ALA A 620 5.51 -13.57 20.48
N TYR A 621 4.75 -14.25 21.35
CA TYR A 621 5.12 -15.62 21.75
C TYR A 621 4.99 -16.59 20.58
N TYR A 622 3.95 -16.46 19.76
CA TYR A 622 3.76 -17.32 18.60
C TYR A 622 4.91 -17.18 17.60
N GLU A 623 5.27 -15.94 17.22
CA GLU A 623 6.43 -15.66 16.38
C GLU A 623 7.72 -16.26 16.96
N LYS A 624 7.97 -16.04 18.25
CA LYS A 624 9.17 -16.53 18.93
C LYS A 624 9.26 -18.05 18.97
N ILE A 625 8.17 -18.74 19.27
CA ILE A 625 8.12 -20.21 19.31
C ILE A 625 8.34 -20.77 17.89
N CYS A 626 7.71 -20.18 16.88
CA CYS A 626 7.90 -20.56 15.48
C CYS A 626 9.33 -20.29 14.97
N ALA A 627 10.02 -19.27 15.49
CA ALA A 627 11.44 -19.07 15.19
C ALA A 627 12.35 -20.12 15.88
N MET A 628 11.95 -20.62 17.05
CA MET A 628 12.69 -21.58 17.86
C MET A 628 12.46 -23.06 17.49
N SER A 629 11.51 -23.38 16.60
CA SER A 629 11.28 -24.77 16.13
C SER A 629 12.48 -25.39 15.39
N TRP A 630 13.60 -24.67 15.28
CA TRP A 630 14.92 -25.22 14.99
C TRP A 630 15.53 -26.08 16.12
N ASN A 631 15.04 -25.98 17.37
CA ASN A 631 15.67 -26.60 18.55
C ASN A 631 14.69 -27.29 19.51
N LEU A 632 13.42 -27.43 19.16
CA LEU A 632 12.48 -28.23 19.96
C LEU A 632 12.74 -29.73 19.71
N GLN A 633 13.81 -30.25 20.31
CA GLN A 633 13.84 -31.67 20.67
C GLN A 633 12.74 -31.88 21.72
N CYS A 634 11.53 -32.16 21.26
CA CYS A 634 10.50 -32.73 22.09
C CYS A 634 11.03 -34.09 22.57
N VAL A 635 11.57 -34.10 23.79
CA VAL A 635 11.81 -35.34 24.53
C VAL A 635 10.44 -36.04 24.61
N PRO A 636 10.26 -37.24 24.03
CA PRO A 636 8.99 -37.94 24.16
C PRO A 636 8.70 -38.15 25.65
N PRO A 637 7.44 -38.03 26.09
CA PRO A 637 7.09 -38.27 27.48
C PRO A 637 7.56 -39.68 27.84
N THR A 638 8.51 -39.77 28.75
CA THR A 638 8.81 -41.04 29.40
C THR A 638 7.52 -41.54 30.05
N PRO A 639 7.07 -42.77 29.75
CA PRO A 639 5.92 -43.33 30.43
C PRO A 639 6.30 -43.42 31.91
N VAL A 640 5.65 -42.60 32.73
CA VAL A 640 5.63 -42.81 34.17
C VAL A 640 4.73 -44.03 34.37
N ASN A 641 5.35 -45.21 34.47
CA ASN A 641 4.65 -46.39 34.95
C ASN A 641 4.27 -46.12 36.41
N PHE A 642 2.96 -46.00 36.66
CA PHE A 642 2.37 -46.00 38.00
C PHE A 642 2.56 -47.35 38.68
#